data_AF-A0A843AQU7-F1
#
_entry.id   AF-A0A843AQU7-F1
#
_cell.length_a   1.000
_cell.length_b   1.000
_cell.length_c   1.000
_cell.angle_alpha   90.00
_cell.angle_beta   90.00
_cell.angle_gamma   90.00
#
_symmetry.space_group_name_H-M   'P 1'
#
loop_
_entity.id
_entity.type
_entity.pdbx_description
1 polymer ?
#
loop_
_entity_poly.entity_id
_entity_poly.type
_entity_poly.pdbx_seq_one_letter_code
_entity_poly.pdbx_strand_id
1 'polypeptide(L)'
;MYWSELAWLIPILPLISFVLVGFLGNKLFKRAENGGYVAILMAAAACFLSLMVAYEILSGGYPGGLFKQSLNWMSVPGFTFNMGIYIDNLTALMLIVVSFVATLVVIYSVGYMHEEGEKKRRYYAIISLFIGVMLGLVLASNFLQMFIFWELVGLCSYLLIGFWYTKPSAASAAKKAFLVTRIGDIMFMLGLFILFVGFQGNLDFDYIFNNVDAFVGGNELLTLGTFFIFGGAIGKSAQFPLHDWLPDAMEGPTTVSALIHAATMVKAGVYLVARSYPVMVETPDTMLIIAVIGGITALMAATMALNNPNIKRVLAYSTISQLGYMFLALGTGGYLFFHTQEANVGYTAGMFHLMNHAFFKALLFLSAGAFIHAVHTEDMRLMGGLGKKLKITKWVMLMGCISIAGIPVWSGFFSKDEILAVVFETGAENPLFYLLYIMGVLTAFMTAFYMFRLWFMTFTGEPRDHHAYDHAHEAPKVMWVPLAILAVLAVVSGLVGIFLGFENLIVPTMFHAHEATPIDVIIHTFEEPLTYVSIAVAVLGIALAYLMYYRKTINPDAFVATPARRKVYDLLLARYGFTAAYDWIGLKLVYGLSKVVDLFDRKVIDGIVNGFAAVTTRLGNFLRRGQTGFVQSYAALVVAGVSVIVILLIIFGGLI
;
A
#
# COMPACT_ATOMS: atom_id res chain seq x y z
N MET A 1 7.05 31.31 17.11
CA MET A 1 7.70 30.13 16.52
C MET A 1 6.58 29.20 16.11
N TYR A 2 6.48 28.92 14.82
CA TYR A 2 5.45 28.03 14.29
C TYR A 2 5.86 26.57 14.54
N TRP A 3 4.91 25.71 14.89
CA TRP A 3 5.15 24.27 15.01
C TRP A 3 5.60 23.67 13.68
N SER A 4 5.15 24.25 12.57
CA SER A 4 5.54 23.83 11.21
C SER A 4 7.05 23.93 10.96
N GLU A 5 7.76 24.88 11.59
CA GLU A 5 9.23 24.99 11.52
C GLU A 5 9.95 23.77 12.14
N LEU A 6 9.28 23.04 13.03
CA LEU A 6 9.79 21.83 13.68
C LEU A 6 9.31 20.54 12.99
N ALA A 7 8.56 20.63 11.89
CA ALA A 7 7.97 19.46 11.23
C ALA A 7 9.01 18.45 10.73
N TRP A 8 10.25 18.87 10.45
CA TRP A 8 11.35 17.97 10.07
C TRP A 8 11.70 16.96 11.17
N LEU A 9 11.37 17.24 12.43
CA LEU A 9 11.56 16.30 13.54
C LEU A 9 10.57 15.15 13.53
N ILE A 10 9.38 15.31 12.93
CA ILE A 10 8.31 14.30 12.91
C ILE A 10 8.81 12.95 12.38
N PRO A 11 9.41 12.84 11.18
CA PRO A 11 9.94 11.57 10.69
C PRO A 11 11.25 11.17 11.38
N ILE A 12 12.03 12.12 11.88
CA ILE A 12 13.32 11.85 12.52
C ILE A 12 13.17 11.18 13.89
N LEU A 13 12.17 11.55 14.69
CA LEU A 13 11.96 10.97 16.02
C LEU A 13 11.82 9.43 15.98
N PRO A 14 10.94 8.82 15.14
CA PRO A 14 10.92 7.37 14.96
C PRO A 14 12.21 6.81 14.34
N LEU A 15 12.90 7.54 13.47
CA LEU A 15 14.20 7.10 12.93
C LEU A 15 15.29 7.05 14.01
N ILE A 16 15.27 7.98 14.97
CA ILE A 16 16.12 7.93 16.16
C ILE A 16 15.82 6.66 16.97
N SER A 17 14.54 6.33 17.19
CA SER A 17 14.16 5.05 17.82
C SER A 17 14.73 3.84 17.06
N PHE A 18 14.64 3.82 15.73
CA PHE A 18 15.24 2.77 14.91
C PHE A 18 16.75 2.64 15.16
N VAL A 19 17.50 3.75 15.18
CA VAL A 19 18.94 3.74 15.41
C VAL A 19 19.29 3.27 16.83
N LEU A 20 18.61 3.83 17.84
CA LEU A 20 18.83 3.51 19.26
C LEU A 20 18.50 2.05 19.56
N VAL A 21 17.35 1.55 19.12
CA VAL A 21 16.89 0.18 19.39
C VAL A 21 17.65 -0.84 18.54
N GLY A 22 17.85 -0.54 17.25
CA GLY A 22 18.47 -1.46 16.29
C GLY A 22 19.96 -1.65 16.50
N PHE A 23 20.72 -0.55 16.55
CA PHE A 23 22.19 -0.58 16.58
C PHE A 23 22.76 -0.52 18.00
N LEU A 24 22.18 0.31 18.88
CA LEU A 24 22.71 0.54 20.23
C LEU A 24 22.05 -0.34 21.31
N GLY A 25 20.95 -1.02 20.98
CA GLY A 25 20.15 -1.77 21.94
C GLY A 25 20.86 -2.93 22.64
N ASN A 26 21.86 -3.56 22.00
CA ASN A 26 22.64 -4.63 22.64
C ASN A 26 23.52 -4.14 23.81
N LYS A 27 23.91 -2.86 23.80
CA LYS A 27 24.71 -2.24 24.86
C LYS A 27 23.84 -1.51 25.89
N LEU A 28 22.82 -0.79 25.44
CA LEU A 28 22.02 0.11 26.29
C LEU A 28 20.81 -0.55 26.97
N PHE A 29 20.20 -1.60 26.39
CA PHE A 29 18.87 -2.07 26.82
C PHE A 29 18.81 -3.57 27.13
N LYS A 30 19.73 -4.10 27.94
CA LYS A 30 19.72 -5.52 28.36
C LYS A 30 18.52 -5.95 29.22
N ARG A 31 17.77 -5.02 29.84
CA ARG A 31 16.65 -5.34 30.75
C ARG A 31 15.38 -4.47 30.61
N ALA A 32 15.38 -3.40 29.83
CA ALA A 32 14.19 -2.54 29.66
C ALA A 32 13.43 -2.91 28.37
N GLU A 33 12.64 -3.99 28.42
CA GLU A 33 11.69 -4.44 27.38
C GLU A 33 12.14 -4.32 25.91
N ASN A 34 13.42 -4.63 25.63
CA ASN A 34 13.97 -4.76 24.28
C ASN A 34 13.65 -3.59 23.33
N GLY A 35 13.53 -2.36 23.85
CA GLY A 35 13.32 -1.13 23.06
C GLY A 35 11.86 -0.68 22.85
N GLY A 36 10.87 -1.40 23.38
CA GLY A 36 9.45 -1.06 23.19
C GLY A 36 9.06 0.32 23.73
N TYR A 37 9.47 0.65 24.94
CA TYR A 37 9.18 1.97 25.55
C TYR A 37 9.83 3.13 24.80
N VAL A 38 11.02 2.94 24.23
CA VAL A 38 11.69 3.96 23.40
C VAL A 38 10.88 4.20 22.13
N ALA A 39 10.42 3.12 21.48
CA ALA A 39 9.55 3.23 20.31
C ALA A 39 8.23 3.93 20.63
N ILE A 40 7.60 3.65 21.77
CA ILE A 40 6.39 4.35 22.23
C ILE A 40 6.67 5.83 22.43
N LEU A 41 7.72 6.19 23.17
CA LEU A 41 8.05 7.58 23.48
C LEU A 41 8.29 8.38 22.19
N MET A 42 9.08 7.83 21.26
CA MET A 42 9.39 8.50 20.00
C MET A 42 8.19 8.58 19.05
N ALA A 43 7.36 7.54 18.99
CA ALA A 43 6.12 7.58 18.21
C ALA A 43 5.11 8.59 18.80
N ALA A 44 4.96 8.63 20.12
CA ALA A 44 4.08 9.57 20.82
C ALA A 44 4.57 11.03 20.66
N ALA A 45 5.89 11.27 20.75
CA ALA A 45 6.46 12.59 20.49
C ALA A 45 6.23 13.04 19.04
N ALA A 46 6.42 12.15 18.07
CA ALA A 46 6.12 12.43 16.66
C ALA A 46 4.62 12.68 16.44
N CYS A 47 3.74 11.93 17.12
CA CYS A 47 2.30 12.15 17.08
C CYS A 47 1.91 13.49 17.69
N PHE A 48 2.46 13.86 18.84
CA PHE A 48 2.22 15.17 19.44
C PHE A 48 2.60 16.31 18.49
N LEU A 49 3.81 16.27 17.91
CA LEU A 49 4.22 17.28 16.91
C LEU A 49 3.32 17.26 15.68
N SER A 50 2.94 16.08 15.18
CA SER A 50 2.02 15.94 14.04
C SER A 50 0.66 16.58 14.32
N LEU A 51 0.11 16.41 15.52
CA LEU A 51 -1.16 17.02 15.93
C LEU A 51 -1.05 18.53 16.07
N MET A 52 0.07 19.05 16.61
CA MET A 52 0.28 20.50 16.73
C MET A 52 0.43 21.16 15.35
N VAL A 53 1.22 20.55 14.44
CA VAL A 53 1.37 21.03 13.06
C VAL A 53 0.05 20.96 12.31
N ALA A 54 -0.68 19.85 12.44
CA ALA A 54 -1.98 19.73 11.79
C ALA A 54 -3.00 20.74 12.33
N TYR A 55 -3.02 20.98 13.65
CA TYR A 55 -3.86 22.02 14.25
C TYR A 55 -3.50 23.41 13.72
N GLU A 56 -2.22 23.74 13.62
CA GLU A 56 -1.74 25.02 13.09
C GLU A 56 -2.20 25.27 11.64
N ILE A 57 -2.06 24.28 10.77
CA ILE A 57 -2.46 24.38 9.36
C ILE A 57 -4.00 24.42 9.22
N LEU A 58 -4.71 23.48 9.85
CA LEU A 58 -6.16 23.34 9.70
C LEU A 58 -6.96 24.45 10.38
N SER A 59 -6.42 25.11 11.41
CA SER A 59 -7.06 26.27 12.05
C SER A 59 -6.83 27.59 11.31
N GLY A 60 -6.09 27.57 10.20
CA GLY A 60 -5.67 28.79 9.50
C GLY A 60 -4.61 29.60 10.25
N GLY A 61 -3.94 29.00 11.24
CA GLY A 61 -2.90 29.63 12.05
C GLY A 61 -1.62 29.96 11.27
N TYR A 62 -1.39 29.29 10.13
CA TYR A 62 -0.29 29.61 9.22
C TYR A 62 -0.80 30.41 8.00
N PRO A 63 -0.21 31.59 7.69
CA PRO A 63 -0.64 32.41 6.56
C PRO A 63 -0.63 31.62 5.24
N GLY A 64 -1.77 31.57 4.56
CA GLY A 64 -1.93 30.86 3.28
C GLY A 64 -2.10 29.35 3.37
N GLY A 65 -2.20 28.76 4.57
CA GLY A 65 -2.53 27.33 4.75
C GLY A 65 -1.48 26.35 4.20
N LEU A 66 -0.28 26.83 3.87
CA LEU A 66 0.74 26.08 3.17
C LEU A 66 2.12 26.41 3.72
N PHE A 67 2.74 25.43 4.39
CA PHE A 67 4.13 25.52 4.84
C PHE A 67 5.05 24.76 3.89
N LYS A 68 6.13 25.42 3.46
CA LYS A 68 7.16 24.84 2.59
C LYS A 68 8.53 25.17 3.13
N GLN A 69 9.40 24.17 3.14
CA GLN A 69 10.81 24.35 3.44
C GLN A 69 11.60 23.33 2.63
N SER A 70 12.66 23.75 1.95
CA SER A 70 13.51 22.83 1.18
C SER A 70 14.98 23.15 1.37
N LEU A 71 15.80 22.10 1.27
CA LEU A 71 17.25 22.15 1.28
C LEU A 71 17.75 21.54 -0.03
N ASN A 72 18.73 22.18 -0.65
CA ASN A 72 19.38 21.63 -1.82
C ASN A 72 20.21 20.40 -1.40
N TRP A 73 19.78 19.22 -1.84
CA TRP A 73 20.44 17.95 -1.50
C TRP A 73 21.57 17.63 -2.49
N MET A 74 21.31 17.84 -3.77
CA MET A 74 22.27 17.57 -4.85
C MET A 74 22.01 18.53 -6.02
N SER A 75 23.09 19.08 -6.57
CA SER A 75 23.04 19.90 -7.79
C SER A 75 23.97 19.35 -8.85
N VAL A 76 23.43 19.14 -10.05
CA VAL A 76 24.12 18.67 -11.26
C VAL A 76 23.79 19.69 -12.38
N PRO A 77 24.65 19.92 -13.39
CA PRO A 77 24.31 20.84 -14.48
C PRO A 77 22.95 20.53 -15.10
N GLY A 78 22.01 21.48 -15.06
CA GLY A 78 20.64 21.32 -15.57
C GLY A 78 19.65 20.62 -14.63
N PHE A 79 20.05 20.24 -13.41
CA PHE A 79 19.16 19.59 -12.44
C PHE A 79 19.54 19.90 -10.99
N THR A 80 18.58 20.39 -10.22
CA THR A 80 18.71 20.60 -8.77
C THR A 80 17.71 19.74 -8.04
N PHE A 81 18.21 18.82 -7.21
CA PHE A 81 17.37 18.00 -6.34
C PHE A 81 17.23 18.64 -4.96
N ASN A 82 16.02 19.08 -4.66
CA ASN A 82 15.65 19.61 -3.35
C ASN A 82 15.09 18.48 -2.48
N MET A 83 15.49 18.42 -1.21
CA MET A 83 14.78 17.62 -0.20
C MET A 83 14.14 18.58 0.80
N GLY A 84 12.85 18.43 1.02
CA GLY A 84 12.09 19.39 1.79
C GLY A 84 10.85 18.82 2.46
N ILE A 85 10.03 19.76 2.90
CA ILE A 85 8.79 19.59 3.63
C ILE A 85 7.72 20.40 2.92
N TYR A 86 6.61 19.75 2.62
CA TYR A 86 5.42 20.37 2.05
C TYR A 86 4.21 19.99 2.90
N ILE A 87 3.63 20.98 3.58
CA ILE A 87 2.51 20.80 4.49
C ILE A 87 1.35 21.69 4.06
N ASP A 88 0.33 21.04 3.54
CA ASP A 88 -0.99 21.58 3.30
C ASP A 88 -2.02 20.77 4.11
N ASN A 89 -3.31 21.02 3.86
CA ASN A 89 -4.40 20.34 4.54
C ASN A 89 -4.39 18.82 4.32
N LEU A 90 -4.02 18.36 3.12
CA LEU A 90 -3.89 16.92 2.81
C LEU A 90 -2.76 16.27 3.63
N THR A 91 -1.59 16.91 3.70
CA THR A 91 -0.47 16.46 4.54
C THR A 91 -0.88 16.46 6.01
N ALA A 92 -1.54 17.51 6.50
CA ALA A 92 -2.01 17.61 7.88
C ALA A 92 -2.94 16.47 8.27
N LEU A 93 -3.91 16.12 7.42
CA LEU A 93 -4.78 14.95 7.62
C LEU A 93 -3.97 13.66 7.74
N MET A 94 -3.05 13.44 6.79
CA MET A 94 -2.24 12.22 6.76
C MET A 94 -1.29 12.13 7.96
N LEU A 95 -0.76 13.26 8.46
CA LEU A 95 0.02 13.32 9.69
C LEU A 95 -0.81 12.88 10.90
N ILE A 96 -2.05 13.34 11.04
CA ILE A 96 -2.97 12.89 12.12
C ILE A 96 -3.17 11.38 12.01
N VAL A 97 -3.59 10.91 10.84
CA VAL A 97 -3.96 9.51 10.61
C VAL A 97 -2.79 8.56 10.85
N VAL A 98 -1.63 8.83 10.24
CA VAL A 98 -0.46 7.96 10.32
C VAL A 98 0.12 7.96 11.73
N SER A 99 0.38 9.13 12.31
CA SER A 99 1.08 9.21 13.60
C SER A 99 0.22 8.69 14.76
N PHE A 100 -1.09 8.97 14.75
CA PHE A 100 -2.00 8.56 15.81
C PHE A 100 -2.22 7.05 15.82
N VAL A 101 -2.56 6.46 14.67
CA VAL A 101 -2.74 5.00 14.55
C VAL A 101 -1.42 4.28 14.83
N ALA A 102 -0.29 4.80 14.33
CA ALA A 102 1.03 4.23 14.62
C ALA A 102 1.32 4.17 16.12
N THR A 103 1.07 5.26 16.84
CA THR A 103 1.30 5.32 18.29
C THR A 103 0.45 4.28 19.03
N LEU A 104 -0.83 4.14 18.68
CA LEU A 104 -1.71 3.14 19.28
C LEU A 104 -1.28 1.71 18.96
N VAL A 105 -0.82 1.44 17.73
CA VAL A 105 -0.31 0.12 17.35
C VAL A 105 0.97 -0.24 18.12
N VAL A 106 1.89 0.72 18.30
CA VAL A 106 3.13 0.47 19.06
C VAL A 106 2.81 0.23 20.54
N ILE A 107 1.87 0.98 21.14
CA ILE A 107 1.38 0.71 22.51
C ILE A 107 0.80 -0.70 22.59
N TYR A 108 -0.12 -1.05 21.69
CA TYR A 108 -0.74 -2.38 21.64
C TYR A 108 0.30 -3.51 21.51
N SER A 109 1.38 -3.27 20.76
CA SER A 109 2.40 -4.27 20.47
C SER A 109 3.19 -4.73 21.70
N VAL A 110 3.24 -3.93 22.78
CA VAL A 110 3.87 -4.34 24.04
C VAL A 110 3.19 -5.56 24.64
N GLY A 111 1.85 -5.60 24.63
CA GLY A 111 1.09 -6.76 25.08
C GLY A 111 1.17 -7.93 24.09
N TYR A 112 1.00 -7.65 22.80
CA TYR A 112 0.93 -8.69 21.77
C TYR A 112 2.27 -9.42 21.55
N MET A 113 3.39 -8.70 21.60
CA MET A 113 4.73 -9.26 21.31
C MET A 113 5.44 -9.76 22.56
N HIS A 114 4.78 -9.82 23.73
CA HIS A 114 5.47 -10.01 25.01
C HIS A 114 6.28 -11.32 25.09
N GLU A 115 5.80 -12.39 24.45
CA GLU A 115 6.40 -13.74 24.40
C GLU A 115 7.54 -13.89 23.38
N GLU A 116 7.77 -12.90 22.50
CA GLU A 116 8.72 -13.03 21.38
C GLU A 116 10.20 -12.88 21.77
N GLY A 117 10.50 -12.83 23.07
CA GLY A 117 11.86 -12.80 23.61
C GLY A 117 12.74 -11.71 22.99
N GLU A 118 13.94 -12.08 22.52
CA GLU A 118 14.91 -11.16 21.91
C GLU A 118 14.46 -10.60 20.55
N LYS A 119 13.54 -11.29 19.84
CA LYS A 119 13.05 -10.85 18.52
C LYS A 119 12.29 -9.52 18.60
N LYS A 120 11.77 -9.17 19.79
CA LYS A 120 11.15 -7.87 20.08
C LYS A 120 12.02 -6.68 19.65
N ARG A 121 13.34 -6.76 19.85
CA ARG A 121 14.25 -5.67 19.47
C ARG A 121 14.20 -5.36 17.99
N ARG A 122 14.28 -6.40 17.17
CA ARG A 122 14.19 -6.28 15.72
C ARG A 122 12.82 -5.75 15.29
N TYR A 123 11.75 -6.23 15.93
CA TYR A 123 10.40 -5.73 15.68
C TYR A 123 10.29 -4.22 15.94
N TYR A 124 10.71 -3.74 17.12
CA TYR A 124 10.62 -2.33 17.49
C TYR A 124 11.53 -1.41 16.67
N ALA A 125 12.70 -1.91 16.25
CA ALA A 125 13.54 -1.18 15.31
C ALA A 125 12.82 -1.00 13.96
N ILE A 126 12.35 -2.10 13.34
CA ILE A 126 11.75 -2.04 12.00
C ILE A 126 10.42 -1.28 12.02
N ILE A 127 9.57 -1.43 13.05
CA ILE A 127 8.32 -0.66 13.13
C ILE A 127 8.58 0.84 13.29
N SER A 128 9.63 1.22 14.04
CA SER A 128 10.02 2.64 14.17
C SER A 128 10.56 3.20 12.85
N LEU A 129 11.37 2.41 12.12
CA LEU A 129 11.83 2.75 10.77
C LEU A 129 10.63 2.97 9.83
N PHE A 130 9.65 2.07 9.88
CA PHE A 130 8.46 2.16 9.04
C PHE A 130 7.62 3.41 9.33
N ILE A 131 7.43 3.76 10.60
CA ILE A 131 6.71 4.98 10.99
C ILE A 131 7.45 6.22 10.50
N GLY A 132 8.76 6.31 10.73
CA GLY A 132 9.57 7.46 10.30
C GLY A 132 9.59 7.63 8.78
N VAL A 133 9.76 6.53 8.05
CA VAL A 133 9.72 6.51 6.58
C VAL A 133 8.35 6.90 6.04
N MET A 134 7.25 6.40 6.61
CA MET A 134 5.90 6.77 6.17
C MET A 134 5.59 8.24 6.44
N LEU A 135 5.98 8.78 7.59
CA LEU A 135 5.83 10.21 7.89
C LEU A 135 6.70 11.07 6.96
N GLY A 136 7.89 10.59 6.59
CA GLY A 136 8.75 11.22 5.58
C GLY A 136 8.13 11.22 4.18
N LEU A 137 7.42 10.15 3.80
CA LEU A 137 6.66 10.07 2.56
C LEU A 137 5.56 11.13 2.51
N VAL A 138 4.82 11.28 3.61
CA VAL A 138 3.72 12.25 3.73
C VAL A 138 4.23 13.69 3.64
N LEU A 139 5.37 14.00 4.26
CA LEU A 139 5.96 15.33 4.25
C LEU A 139 6.74 15.68 2.97
N ALA A 140 6.94 14.74 2.05
CA ALA A 140 7.77 14.95 0.87
C ALA A 140 7.35 16.20 0.09
N SER A 141 8.33 17.00 -0.39
CA SER A 141 8.06 18.22 -1.14
C SER A 141 8.03 18.04 -2.66
N ASN A 142 8.41 16.86 -3.14
CA ASN A 142 8.46 16.54 -4.55
C ASN A 142 8.30 15.05 -4.83
N PHE A 143 8.01 14.73 -6.08
CA PHE A 143 7.75 13.36 -6.50
C PHE A 143 8.96 12.43 -6.35
N LEU A 144 10.18 12.94 -6.51
CA LEU A 144 11.40 12.14 -6.35
C LEU A 144 11.66 11.76 -4.88
N GLN A 145 11.52 12.71 -3.96
CA GLN A 145 11.58 12.47 -2.52
C GLN A 145 10.47 11.51 -2.08
N MET A 146 9.25 11.71 -2.59
CA MET A 146 8.15 10.78 -2.34
C MET A 146 8.51 9.36 -2.80
N PHE A 147 9.11 9.20 -3.98
CA PHE A 147 9.57 7.90 -4.50
C PHE A 147 10.66 7.25 -3.65
N ILE A 148 11.60 8.02 -3.11
CA ILE A 148 12.62 7.50 -2.18
C ILE A 148 11.95 6.90 -0.93
N PHE A 149 11.03 7.64 -0.30
CA PHE A 149 10.32 7.11 0.86
C PHE A 149 9.35 5.99 0.48
N TRP A 150 8.75 6.03 -0.71
CA TRP A 150 7.88 4.99 -1.25
C TRP A 150 8.55 3.61 -1.31
N GLU A 151 9.79 3.61 -1.79
CA GLU A 151 10.68 2.47 -1.85
C GLU A 151 11.03 1.93 -0.46
N LEU A 152 11.38 2.84 0.46
CA LEU A 152 11.68 2.50 1.85
C LEU A 152 10.46 1.94 2.60
N VAL A 153 9.24 2.42 2.33
CA VAL A 153 7.99 1.83 2.85
C VAL A 153 7.88 0.37 2.38
N GLY A 154 8.17 0.10 1.11
CA GLY A 154 8.22 -1.25 0.54
C GLY A 154 9.22 -2.16 1.24
N LEU A 155 10.44 -1.68 1.48
CA LEU A 155 11.48 -2.40 2.22
C LEU A 155 11.04 -2.74 3.65
N CYS A 156 10.49 -1.77 4.37
CA CYS A 156 10.02 -1.97 5.75
C CYS A 156 8.89 -3.00 5.80
N SER A 157 7.95 -2.95 4.85
CA SER A 157 6.87 -3.93 4.72
C SER A 157 7.41 -5.34 4.50
N TYR A 158 8.38 -5.52 3.60
CA TYR A 158 9.07 -6.80 3.38
C TYR A 158 9.66 -7.36 4.70
N LEU A 159 10.36 -6.51 5.45
CA LEU A 159 11.00 -6.90 6.70
C LEU A 159 9.99 -7.24 7.81
N LEU A 160 8.85 -6.55 7.86
CA LEU A 160 7.80 -6.77 8.87
C LEU A 160 6.91 -7.98 8.55
N ILE A 161 6.54 -8.20 7.29
CA ILE A 161 5.81 -9.41 6.86
C ILE A 161 6.69 -10.63 7.10
N GLY A 162 7.97 -10.53 6.75
CA GLY A 162 8.98 -11.57 6.97
C GLY A 162 9.49 -11.67 8.40
N PHE A 163 8.79 -11.12 9.40
CA PHE A 163 9.25 -11.13 10.79
C PHE A 163 9.53 -12.56 11.28
N TRP A 164 8.59 -13.49 11.09
CA TRP A 164 8.84 -14.91 11.38
C TRP A 164 9.47 -15.63 10.17
N TYR A 165 10.64 -15.15 9.73
CA TYR A 165 11.37 -15.66 8.56
C TYR A 165 11.70 -17.15 8.57
N THR A 166 11.68 -17.81 9.74
CA THR A 166 11.85 -19.26 9.87
C THR A 166 10.65 -20.04 9.35
N LYS A 167 9.47 -19.40 9.23
CA LYS A 167 8.25 -19.99 8.66
C LYS A 167 8.30 -19.83 7.12
N PRO A 168 8.31 -20.93 6.35
CA PRO A 168 8.38 -20.83 4.88
C PRO A 168 7.24 -20.02 4.25
N SER A 169 6.03 -20.06 4.83
CA SER A 169 4.89 -19.26 4.35
C SER A 169 5.14 -17.77 4.53
N ALA A 170 5.66 -17.34 5.68
CA ALA A 170 5.98 -15.92 5.94
C ALA A 170 7.12 -15.41 5.05
N ALA A 171 8.16 -16.22 4.84
CA ALA A 171 9.26 -15.87 3.94
C ALA A 171 8.80 -15.76 2.47
N SER A 172 7.91 -16.66 2.03
CA SER A 172 7.31 -16.59 0.69
C SER A 172 6.40 -15.37 0.54
N ALA A 173 5.54 -15.10 1.53
CA ALA A 173 4.64 -13.96 1.54
C ALA A 173 5.38 -12.62 1.49
N ALA A 174 6.47 -12.48 2.26
CA ALA A 174 7.30 -11.27 2.24
C ALA A 174 7.90 -11.01 0.85
N LYS A 175 8.49 -12.03 0.22
CA LYS A 175 9.03 -11.93 -1.14
C LYS A 175 7.95 -11.55 -2.16
N LYS A 176 6.78 -12.21 -2.09
CA LYS A 176 5.67 -11.94 -2.98
C LYS A 176 5.18 -10.50 -2.85
N ALA A 177 5.00 -10.00 -1.63
CA ALA A 177 4.64 -8.61 -1.38
C ALA A 177 5.64 -7.65 -1.99
N PHE A 178 6.93 -7.85 -1.75
CA PHE A 178 7.97 -6.98 -2.29
C PHE A 178 7.98 -6.96 -3.83
N LEU A 179 7.94 -8.13 -4.46
CA LEU A 179 8.01 -8.28 -5.92
C LEU A 179 6.75 -7.76 -6.63
N VAL A 180 5.55 -8.06 -6.11
CA VAL A 180 4.31 -7.57 -6.73
C VAL A 180 4.21 -6.05 -6.62
N THR A 181 4.57 -5.47 -5.47
CA THR A 181 4.58 -4.00 -5.34
C THR A 181 5.65 -3.35 -6.22
N ARG A 182 6.77 -4.06 -6.46
CA ARG A 182 7.86 -3.58 -7.31
C ARG A 182 7.42 -3.31 -8.74
N ILE A 183 6.48 -4.09 -9.26
CA ILE A 183 5.93 -3.86 -10.60
C ILE A 183 5.26 -2.48 -10.66
N GLY A 184 4.47 -2.13 -9.65
CA GLY A 184 3.88 -0.80 -9.53
C GLY A 184 4.94 0.30 -9.32
N ASP A 185 5.97 0.02 -8.52
CA ASP A 185 7.07 0.97 -8.29
C ASP A 185 7.82 1.30 -9.60
N ILE A 186 7.99 0.33 -10.51
CA ILE A 186 8.57 0.55 -11.85
C ILE A 186 7.66 1.44 -12.69
N MET A 187 6.35 1.23 -12.66
CA MET A 187 5.40 2.10 -13.36
C MET A 187 5.47 3.54 -12.81
N PHE A 188 5.50 3.70 -11.48
CA PHE A 188 5.67 5.01 -10.87
C PHE A 188 6.96 5.68 -11.36
N MET A 189 8.08 4.95 -11.36
CA MET A 189 9.36 5.45 -11.87
C MET A 189 9.29 5.90 -13.35
N LEU A 190 8.58 5.17 -14.22
CA LEU A 190 8.36 5.60 -15.60
C LEU A 190 7.55 6.90 -15.68
N GLY A 191 6.52 7.05 -14.85
CA GLY A 191 5.74 8.28 -14.73
C GLY A 191 6.60 9.45 -14.25
N LEU A 192 7.50 9.22 -13.29
CA LEU A 192 8.48 10.21 -12.83
C LEU A 192 9.39 10.67 -13.95
N PHE A 193 9.89 9.77 -14.80
CA PHE A 193 10.73 10.15 -15.93
C PHE A 193 9.97 10.98 -16.96
N ILE A 194 8.71 10.66 -17.22
CA ILE A 194 7.87 11.44 -18.13
C ILE A 194 7.64 12.85 -17.56
N LEU A 195 7.26 12.97 -16.28
CA LEU A 195 7.10 14.27 -15.64
C LEU A 195 8.41 15.05 -15.59
N PHE A 196 9.53 14.38 -15.31
CA PHE A 196 10.85 15.00 -15.27
C PHE A 196 11.21 15.63 -16.62
N VAL A 197 10.98 14.92 -17.73
CA VAL A 197 11.25 15.46 -19.06
C VAL A 197 10.27 16.57 -19.41
N GLY A 198 8.97 16.37 -19.17
CA GLY A 198 7.93 17.33 -19.54
C GLY A 198 7.98 18.64 -18.74
N PHE A 199 8.39 18.59 -17.47
CA PHE A 199 8.61 19.77 -16.62
C PHE A 199 10.08 20.22 -16.58
N GLN A 200 10.86 19.85 -17.59
CA GLN A 200 12.23 20.37 -17.82
C GLN A 200 13.18 20.19 -16.63
N GLY A 201 13.06 19.05 -15.94
CA GLY A 201 13.90 18.66 -14.82
C GLY A 201 13.37 19.03 -13.44
N ASN A 202 12.22 19.71 -13.34
CA ASN A 202 11.64 20.10 -12.06
C ASN A 202 10.52 19.13 -11.63
N LEU A 203 10.70 18.51 -10.45
CA LEU A 203 9.74 17.57 -9.87
C LEU A 203 9.06 18.10 -8.60
N ASP A 204 9.33 19.36 -8.22
CA ASP A 204 8.75 19.98 -7.03
C ASP A 204 7.25 20.17 -7.19
N PHE A 205 6.48 19.77 -6.16
CA PHE A 205 5.02 19.83 -6.20
C PHE A 205 4.51 21.24 -6.50
N ASP A 206 5.11 22.23 -5.85
CA ASP A 206 4.74 23.62 -6.06
C ASP A 206 4.96 24.10 -7.49
N TYR A 207 6.07 23.69 -8.11
CA TYR A 207 6.32 24.05 -9.49
C TYR A 207 5.33 23.36 -10.43
N ILE A 208 5.18 22.05 -10.30
CA ILE A 208 4.31 21.25 -11.17
C ILE A 208 2.86 21.73 -11.09
N PHE A 209 2.32 21.92 -9.89
CA PHE A 209 0.90 22.28 -9.72
C PHE A 209 0.56 23.68 -10.26
N ASN A 210 1.53 24.60 -10.28
CA ASN A 210 1.33 25.95 -10.80
C ASN A 210 1.70 26.10 -12.29
N ASN A 211 2.28 25.07 -12.92
CA ASN A 211 2.81 25.14 -14.28
C ASN A 211 2.36 23.96 -15.15
N VAL A 212 1.17 23.39 -14.91
CA VAL A 212 0.66 22.25 -15.68
C VAL A 212 0.60 22.56 -17.18
N ASP A 213 0.17 23.77 -17.55
CA ASP A 213 0.12 24.26 -18.94
C ASP A 213 1.51 24.37 -19.60
N ALA A 214 2.59 24.46 -18.81
CA ALA A 214 3.95 24.53 -19.31
C ALA A 214 4.55 23.15 -19.63
N PHE A 215 3.78 22.07 -19.46
CA PHE A 215 4.23 20.71 -19.73
C PHE A 215 4.60 20.51 -21.20
N VAL A 216 5.86 20.13 -21.43
CA VAL A 216 6.39 19.84 -22.77
C VAL A 216 6.06 18.40 -23.16
N GLY A 217 5.33 18.22 -24.26
CA GLY A 217 4.94 16.91 -24.79
C GLY A 217 3.44 16.74 -25.01
N GLY A 218 2.63 17.74 -24.65
CA GLY A 218 1.19 17.76 -24.88
C GLY A 218 0.40 16.82 -23.96
N ASN A 219 -0.93 16.86 -24.10
CA ASN A 219 -1.86 16.16 -23.19
C ASN A 219 -1.72 14.64 -23.26
N GLU A 220 -1.34 14.06 -24.40
CA GLU A 220 -1.14 12.62 -24.55
C GLU A 220 0.00 12.10 -23.66
N LEU A 221 1.15 12.80 -23.68
CA LEU A 221 2.29 12.42 -22.86
C LEU A 221 2.03 12.69 -21.37
N LEU A 222 1.30 13.77 -21.05
CA LEU A 222 0.87 14.04 -19.69
C LEU A 222 -0.05 12.93 -19.16
N THR A 223 -1.03 12.51 -19.97
CA THR A 223 -1.94 11.40 -19.65
C THR A 223 -1.20 10.09 -19.43
N LEU A 224 -0.20 9.80 -20.26
CA LEU A 224 0.65 8.63 -20.07
C LEU A 224 1.48 8.73 -18.78
N GLY A 225 2.01 9.91 -18.48
CA GLY A 225 2.75 10.21 -17.25
C GLY A 225 1.89 9.99 -16.00
N THR A 226 0.69 10.55 -15.96
CA THR A 226 -0.25 10.41 -14.84
C THR A 226 -0.76 8.97 -14.69
N PHE A 227 -1.01 8.26 -15.79
CA PHE A 227 -1.35 6.83 -15.77
C PHE A 227 -0.22 5.98 -15.15
N PHE A 228 1.04 6.25 -15.52
CA PHE A 228 2.18 5.54 -14.94
C PHE A 228 2.42 5.88 -13.46
N ILE A 229 2.18 7.12 -13.04
CA ILE A 229 2.15 7.47 -11.60
C ILE A 229 1.08 6.67 -10.87
N PHE A 230 -0.13 6.56 -11.43
CA PHE A 230 -1.18 5.72 -10.87
C PHE A 230 -0.78 4.24 -10.79
N GLY A 231 0.06 3.74 -11.71
CA GLY A 231 0.66 2.41 -11.63
C GLY A 231 1.37 2.11 -10.30
N GLY A 232 2.01 3.12 -9.68
CA GLY A 232 2.51 3.01 -8.31
C GLY A 232 1.40 2.69 -7.31
N ALA A 233 0.33 3.50 -7.34
CA ALA A 233 -0.81 3.34 -6.45
C ALA A 233 -1.50 1.98 -6.60
N ILE A 234 -1.57 1.43 -7.82
CA ILE A 234 -2.08 0.07 -8.09
C ILE A 234 -1.30 -0.97 -7.27
N GLY A 235 0.03 -0.92 -7.31
CA GLY A 235 0.90 -1.86 -6.60
C GLY A 235 0.78 -1.76 -5.07
N LYS A 236 1.01 -0.57 -4.50
CA LYS A 236 1.03 -0.38 -3.03
C LYS A 236 -0.35 -0.48 -2.38
N SER A 237 -1.41 -0.13 -3.09
CA SER A 237 -2.78 -0.15 -2.56
C SER A 237 -3.54 -1.42 -2.94
N ALA A 238 -2.84 -2.43 -3.46
CA ALA A 238 -3.39 -3.73 -3.83
C ALA A 238 -4.63 -3.62 -4.73
N GLN A 239 -4.58 -2.75 -5.74
CA GLN A 239 -5.67 -2.62 -6.72
C GLN A 239 -5.56 -3.71 -7.78
N PHE A 240 -6.65 -3.95 -8.51
CA PHE A 240 -6.60 -4.78 -9.71
C PHE A 240 -5.58 -4.18 -10.71
N PRO A 241 -4.66 -5.00 -11.28
CA PRO A 241 -4.51 -6.43 -11.06
C PRO A 241 -3.62 -6.80 -9.85
N LEU A 242 -2.71 -5.93 -9.39
CA LEU A 242 -1.65 -6.22 -8.41
C LEU A 242 -2.10 -6.36 -6.92
N HIS A 243 -3.16 -7.12 -6.65
CA HIS A 243 -3.79 -7.22 -5.34
C HIS A 243 -3.42 -8.47 -4.52
N ASP A 244 -2.95 -9.54 -5.17
CA ASP A 244 -2.84 -10.89 -4.58
C ASP A 244 -1.81 -11.00 -3.45
N TRP A 245 -0.95 -10.00 -3.26
CA TRP A 245 0.03 -10.00 -2.19
C TRP A 245 -0.57 -9.69 -0.81
N LEU A 246 -1.65 -8.89 -0.75
CA LEU A 246 -2.19 -8.40 0.52
C LEU A 246 -2.75 -9.52 1.42
N PRO A 247 -3.50 -10.51 0.91
CA PRO A 247 -3.99 -11.60 1.74
C PRO A 247 -2.85 -12.49 2.30
N ASP A 248 -1.73 -12.59 1.60
CA ASP A 248 -0.55 -13.34 2.03
C ASP A 248 0.29 -12.53 3.04
N ALA A 249 0.26 -11.20 2.97
CA ALA A 249 0.89 -10.32 3.97
C ALA A 249 0.32 -10.53 5.40
N MET A 250 -0.84 -11.19 5.53
CA MET A 250 -1.42 -11.60 6.82
C MET A 250 -0.58 -12.64 7.58
N GLU A 251 0.46 -13.22 6.98
CA GLU A 251 1.41 -14.10 7.67
C GLU A 251 2.26 -13.35 8.72
N GLY A 252 2.37 -12.02 8.60
CA GLY A 252 3.06 -11.18 9.58
C GLY A 252 2.30 -11.05 10.91
N PRO A 253 2.92 -10.42 11.93
CA PRO A 253 2.26 -10.13 13.20
C PRO A 253 1.02 -9.26 12.99
N THR A 254 -0.05 -9.49 13.75
CA THR A 254 -1.33 -8.75 13.56
C THR A 254 -1.18 -7.24 13.78
N THR A 255 -0.24 -6.83 14.63
CA THR A 255 0.11 -5.42 14.81
C THR A 255 0.68 -4.78 13.54
N VAL A 256 1.47 -5.52 12.78
CA VAL A 256 1.97 -5.11 11.46
C VAL A 256 0.81 -4.99 10.49
N SER A 257 -0.10 -5.97 10.46
CA SER A 257 -1.30 -5.91 9.61
C SER A 257 -2.14 -4.66 9.91
N ALA A 258 -2.37 -4.35 11.20
CA ALA A 258 -3.08 -3.14 11.58
C ALA A 258 -2.39 -1.86 11.04
N LEU A 259 -1.07 -1.76 11.15
CA LEU A 259 -0.34 -0.57 10.69
C LEU A 259 -0.33 -0.45 9.16
N ILE A 260 0.09 -1.51 8.46
CA ILE A 260 0.24 -1.56 6.99
C ILE A 260 -1.10 -1.31 6.29
N HIS A 261 -2.19 -1.90 6.79
CA HIS A 261 -3.50 -1.89 6.12
C HIS A 261 -4.42 -0.77 6.59
N ALA A 262 -4.26 -0.27 7.81
CA ALA A 262 -5.12 0.79 8.31
C ALA A 262 -4.54 2.19 8.08
N ALA A 263 -3.23 2.41 8.18
CA ALA A 263 -2.71 3.78 8.23
C ALA A 263 -1.63 4.11 7.20
N THR A 264 -0.80 3.15 6.78
CA THR A 264 0.45 3.47 6.08
C THR A 264 0.49 3.01 4.62
N MET A 265 1.01 1.82 4.35
CA MET A 265 1.45 1.38 3.02
C MET A 265 0.34 1.41 1.99
N VAL A 266 -0.82 0.86 2.32
CA VAL A 266 -1.94 0.80 1.35
C VAL A 266 -2.59 2.15 1.12
N LYS A 267 -2.35 3.12 2.02
CA LYS A 267 -2.82 4.49 1.88
C LYS A 267 -1.83 5.38 1.17
N ALA A 268 -0.57 4.98 1.08
CA ALA A 268 0.42 5.72 0.31
C ALA A 268 -0.04 5.90 -1.14
N GLY A 269 -0.68 4.90 -1.76
CA GLY A 269 -1.21 5.05 -3.12
C GLY A 269 -2.45 5.93 -3.24
N VAL A 270 -3.36 5.90 -2.26
CA VAL A 270 -4.47 6.87 -2.22
C VAL A 270 -3.91 8.29 -2.04
N TYR A 271 -2.93 8.46 -1.15
CA TYR A 271 -2.24 9.74 -0.95
C TYR A 271 -1.49 10.20 -2.20
N LEU A 272 -0.84 9.31 -2.95
CA LEU A 272 -0.17 9.65 -4.21
C LEU A 272 -1.16 10.19 -5.25
N VAL A 273 -2.32 9.56 -5.41
CA VAL A 273 -3.36 10.03 -6.33
C VAL A 273 -3.95 11.36 -5.84
N ALA A 274 -4.24 11.48 -4.55
CA ALA A 274 -4.77 12.72 -3.96
C ALA A 274 -3.75 13.88 -3.99
N ARG A 275 -2.45 13.59 -3.88
CA ARG A 275 -1.36 14.58 -4.00
C ARG A 275 -1.13 14.98 -5.45
N SER A 276 -1.20 14.02 -6.38
CA SER A 276 -1.07 14.26 -7.83
C SER A 276 -2.31 14.88 -8.45
N TYR A 277 -3.37 15.07 -7.66
CA TYR A 277 -4.68 15.45 -8.13
C TYR A 277 -4.70 16.71 -8.99
N PRO A 278 -3.98 17.81 -8.65
CA PRO A 278 -3.92 19.02 -9.48
C PRO A 278 -3.41 18.79 -10.90
N VAL A 279 -2.67 17.70 -11.15
CA VAL A 279 -2.17 17.33 -12.49
C VAL A 279 -3.05 16.27 -13.13
N MET A 280 -3.58 15.33 -12.33
CA MET A 280 -4.37 14.22 -12.85
C MET A 280 -5.76 14.67 -13.34
N VAL A 281 -6.34 15.73 -12.78
CA VAL A 281 -7.67 16.22 -13.20
C VAL A 281 -7.67 16.71 -14.64
N GLU A 282 -6.52 17.20 -15.12
CA GLU A 282 -6.32 17.62 -16.52
C GLU A 282 -6.29 16.43 -17.51
N THR A 283 -6.31 15.19 -17.00
CA THR A 283 -6.27 13.97 -17.82
C THR A 283 -7.50 13.08 -17.53
N PRO A 284 -8.67 13.38 -18.14
CA PRO A 284 -9.93 12.68 -17.85
C PRO A 284 -9.84 11.16 -18.09
N ASP A 285 -9.04 10.71 -19.05
CA ASP A 285 -8.79 9.29 -19.31
C ASP A 285 -8.12 8.59 -18.13
N THR A 286 -7.14 9.25 -17.48
CA THR A 286 -6.50 8.70 -16.27
C THR A 286 -7.52 8.59 -15.15
N MET A 287 -8.34 9.63 -14.95
CA MET A 287 -9.37 9.65 -13.90
C MET A 287 -10.44 8.57 -14.11
N LEU A 288 -10.87 8.36 -15.36
CA LEU A 288 -11.77 7.26 -15.72
C LEU A 288 -11.16 5.89 -15.40
N ILE A 289 -9.88 5.68 -15.76
CA ILE A 289 -9.16 4.43 -15.47
C ILE A 289 -9.07 4.21 -13.95
N ILE A 290 -8.78 5.25 -13.17
CA ILE A 290 -8.74 5.18 -11.70
C ILE A 290 -10.11 4.74 -11.16
N ALA A 291 -11.21 5.35 -11.66
CA ALA A 291 -12.56 5.01 -11.24
C ALA A 291 -12.93 3.56 -11.57
N VAL A 292 -12.64 3.11 -12.81
CA VAL A 292 -12.92 1.74 -13.27
C VAL A 292 -12.12 0.71 -12.47
N ILE A 293 -10.82 0.93 -12.27
CA ILE A 293 -9.99 0.03 -11.46
C ILE A 293 -10.47 0.01 -10.00
N GLY A 294 -10.87 1.15 -9.45
CA GLY A 294 -11.46 1.26 -8.11
C GLY A 294 -12.73 0.42 -7.98
N GLY A 295 -13.69 0.57 -8.90
CA GLY A 295 -14.94 -0.18 -8.91
C GLY A 295 -14.74 -1.70 -9.08
N ILE A 296 -13.88 -2.12 -10.01
CA ILE A 296 -13.53 -3.54 -10.20
C ILE A 296 -12.90 -4.11 -8.93
N THR A 297 -11.94 -3.39 -8.35
CA THR A 297 -11.25 -3.81 -7.13
C THR A 297 -12.22 -3.94 -5.96
N ALA A 298 -13.12 -2.97 -5.80
CA ALA A 298 -14.12 -2.91 -4.74
C ALA A 298 -14.97 -4.20 -4.71
N LEU A 299 -15.55 -4.56 -5.87
CA LEU A 299 -16.43 -5.71 -6.02
C LEU A 299 -15.67 -7.04 -5.96
N MET A 300 -14.56 -7.14 -6.71
CA MET A 300 -13.74 -8.36 -6.78
C MET A 300 -13.20 -8.76 -5.40
N ALA A 301 -12.78 -7.80 -4.57
CA ALA A 301 -12.29 -8.13 -3.24
C ALA A 301 -13.42 -8.51 -2.27
N ALA A 302 -14.58 -7.87 -2.38
CA ALA A 302 -15.73 -8.20 -1.54
C ALA A 302 -16.27 -9.62 -1.80
N THR A 303 -16.27 -10.10 -3.05
CA THR A 303 -16.64 -11.48 -3.39
C THR A 303 -15.69 -12.50 -2.76
N MET A 304 -14.37 -12.25 -2.78
CA MET A 304 -13.36 -13.13 -2.16
C MET A 304 -13.48 -13.18 -0.64
N ALA A 305 -13.92 -12.07 -0.01
CA ALA A 305 -14.14 -12.01 1.43
C ALA A 305 -15.32 -12.88 1.91
N LEU A 306 -16.33 -13.14 1.07
CA LEU A 306 -17.56 -13.87 1.44
C LEU A 306 -17.33 -15.30 1.96
N ASN A 307 -16.32 -15.99 1.43
CA ASN A 307 -16.13 -17.42 1.69
C ASN A 307 -14.81 -17.72 2.41
N ASN A 308 -14.00 -16.70 2.72
CA ASN A 308 -12.70 -16.94 3.33
C ASN A 308 -12.84 -17.35 4.81
N PRO A 309 -12.26 -18.48 5.24
CA PRO A 309 -12.36 -18.93 6.63
C PRO A 309 -11.40 -18.18 7.57
N ASN A 310 -10.33 -17.58 7.05
CA ASN A 310 -9.31 -16.92 7.88
C ASN A 310 -9.74 -15.49 8.23
N ILE A 311 -9.80 -15.16 9.52
CA ILE A 311 -10.27 -13.87 10.02
C ILE A 311 -9.43 -12.69 9.49
N LYS A 312 -8.09 -12.81 9.50
CA LYS A 312 -7.19 -11.75 9.00
C LYS A 312 -7.33 -11.55 7.50
N ARG A 313 -7.48 -12.63 6.73
CA ARG A 313 -7.68 -12.54 5.27
C ARG A 313 -9.00 -11.88 4.91
N VAL A 314 -10.09 -12.13 5.65
CA VAL A 314 -11.35 -11.38 5.47
C VAL A 314 -11.14 -9.88 5.70
N LEU A 315 -10.37 -9.51 6.74
CA LEU A 315 -10.02 -8.11 7.00
C LEU A 315 -9.09 -7.51 5.92
N ALA A 316 -8.22 -8.31 5.32
CA ALA A 316 -7.37 -7.90 4.19
C ALA A 316 -8.20 -7.65 2.93
N TYR A 317 -9.06 -8.58 2.51
CA TYR A 317 -9.93 -8.40 1.34
C TYR A 317 -10.88 -7.22 1.50
N SER A 318 -11.44 -7.07 2.70
CA SER A 318 -12.25 -5.90 2.97
C SER A 318 -11.45 -4.59 2.92
N THR A 319 -10.15 -4.61 3.21
CA THR A 319 -9.28 -3.43 3.00
C THR A 319 -9.08 -3.15 1.51
N ILE A 320 -8.78 -4.17 0.70
CA ILE A 320 -8.69 -4.03 -0.77
C ILE A 320 -9.98 -3.41 -1.31
N SER A 321 -11.13 -3.90 -0.85
CA SER A 321 -12.44 -3.43 -1.26
C SER A 321 -12.70 -1.96 -0.90
N GLN A 322 -12.38 -1.54 0.33
CA GLN A 322 -12.56 -0.15 0.77
C GLN A 322 -11.58 0.82 0.11
N LEU A 323 -10.34 0.40 -0.18
CA LEU A 323 -9.43 1.20 -0.99
C LEU A 323 -9.98 1.37 -2.42
N GLY A 324 -10.60 0.32 -2.98
CA GLY A 324 -11.31 0.40 -4.24
C GLY A 324 -12.39 1.49 -4.26
N TYR A 325 -13.15 1.65 -3.18
CA TYR A 325 -14.08 2.80 -3.04
C TYR A 325 -13.36 4.15 -3.02
N MET A 326 -12.22 4.25 -2.35
CA MET A 326 -11.45 5.52 -2.33
C MET A 326 -10.95 5.89 -3.73
N PHE A 327 -10.44 4.92 -4.50
CA PHE A 327 -10.05 5.18 -5.90
C PHE A 327 -11.26 5.46 -6.79
N LEU A 328 -12.38 4.75 -6.58
CA LEU A 328 -13.63 5.04 -7.28
C LEU A 328 -14.05 6.50 -7.04
N ALA A 329 -14.01 6.97 -5.80
CA ALA A 329 -14.33 8.35 -5.43
C ALA A 329 -13.38 9.38 -6.07
N LEU A 330 -12.06 9.18 -5.92
CA LEU A 330 -11.05 10.09 -6.46
C LEU A 330 -11.14 10.19 -7.99
N GLY A 331 -11.25 9.04 -8.68
CA GLY A 331 -11.38 9.00 -10.13
C GLY A 331 -12.68 9.62 -10.63
N THR A 332 -13.79 9.34 -9.94
CA THR A 332 -15.09 9.95 -10.28
C THR A 332 -15.08 11.45 -10.09
N GLY A 333 -14.63 11.94 -8.94
CA GLY A 333 -14.56 13.38 -8.66
C GLY A 333 -13.64 14.10 -9.65
N GLY A 334 -12.54 13.47 -10.07
CA GLY A 334 -11.59 14.10 -10.97
C GLY A 334 -12.11 14.16 -12.40
N TYR A 335 -12.78 13.08 -12.81
CA TYR A 335 -13.48 13.03 -14.09
C TYR A 335 -14.61 14.06 -14.15
N LEU A 336 -15.44 14.14 -13.12
CA LEU A 336 -16.55 15.09 -13.05
C LEU A 336 -16.03 16.54 -13.08
N PHE A 337 -15.04 16.86 -12.25
CA PHE A 337 -14.44 18.20 -12.19
C PHE A 337 -13.95 18.68 -13.56
N PHE A 338 -13.30 17.81 -14.34
CA PHE A 338 -12.84 18.18 -15.69
C PHE A 338 -13.98 18.58 -16.63
N HIS A 339 -15.15 17.95 -16.51
CA HIS A 339 -16.28 18.17 -17.42
C HIS A 339 -17.21 19.29 -16.95
N THR A 340 -17.44 19.43 -15.65
CA THR A 340 -18.43 20.38 -15.10
C THR A 340 -17.80 21.60 -14.45
N GLN A 341 -16.52 21.52 -14.07
CA GLN A 341 -15.82 22.52 -13.24
C GLN A 341 -16.54 22.80 -11.89
N GLU A 342 -17.43 21.91 -11.46
CA GLU A 342 -18.12 21.99 -10.17
C GLU A 342 -17.24 21.50 -9.02
N ALA A 343 -17.63 21.82 -7.79
CA ALA A 343 -16.89 21.45 -6.59
C ALA A 343 -16.61 19.94 -6.51
N ASN A 344 -15.41 19.56 -6.07
CA ASN A 344 -14.93 18.19 -6.18
C ASN A 344 -15.33 17.33 -4.98
N VAL A 345 -16.61 16.97 -4.92
CA VAL A 345 -17.18 16.13 -3.85
C VAL A 345 -16.47 14.76 -3.79
N GLY A 346 -16.04 14.20 -4.92
CA GLY A 346 -15.35 12.91 -4.96
C GLY A 346 -13.98 12.90 -4.27
N TYR A 347 -13.22 14.00 -4.35
CA TYR A 347 -11.98 14.16 -3.59
C TYR A 347 -12.23 14.13 -2.08
N THR A 348 -13.20 14.92 -1.63
CA THR A 348 -13.62 14.99 -0.22
C THR A 348 -14.05 13.63 0.27
N ALA A 349 -14.99 12.98 -0.42
CA ALA A 349 -15.54 11.69 -0.04
C ALA A 349 -14.44 10.62 0.06
N GLY A 350 -13.51 10.57 -0.90
CA GLY A 350 -12.38 9.65 -0.90
C GLY A 350 -11.44 9.84 0.28
N MET A 351 -11.06 11.09 0.58
CA MET A 351 -10.14 11.41 1.68
C MET A 351 -10.82 11.30 3.05
N PHE A 352 -12.10 11.62 3.13
CA PHE A 352 -12.91 11.44 4.34
C PHE A 352 -13.06 9.95 4.67
N HIS A 353 -13.35 9.13 3.65
CA HIS A 353 -13.39 7.68 3.80
C HIS A 353 -12.02 7.12 4.19
N LEU A 354 -10.91 7.64 3.64
CA LEU A 354 -9.55 7.25 4.04
C LEU A 354 -9.32 7.45 5.53
N MET A 355 -9.72 8.60 6.10
CA MET A 355 -9.58 8.87 7.53
C MET A 355 -10.40 7.89 8.37
N ASN A 356 -11.71 7.80 8.11
CA ASN A 356 -12.62 6.93 8.86
C ASN A 356 -12.14 5.47 8.79
N HIS A 357 -11.75 5.02 7.60
CA HIS A 357 -11.18 3.71 7.35
C HIS A 357 -9.93 3.43 8.17
N ALA A 358 -9.09 4.43 8.46
CA ALA A 358 -7.95 4.24 9.34
C ALA A 358 -8.37 3.74 10.72
N PHE A 359 -9.34 4.44 11.31
CA PHE A 359 -9.74 4.20 12.67
C PHE A 359 -10.48 2.86 12.80
N PHE A 360 -11.49 2.62 11.96
CA PHE A 360 -12.25 1.38 12.06
C PHE A 360 -11.47 0.16 11.55
N LYS A 361 -10.52 0.26 10.61
CA LYS A 361 -9.68 -0.90 10.27
C LYS A 361 -8.61 -1.20 11.30
N ALA A 362 -7.96 -0.18 11.86
CA ALA A 362 -7.01 -0.41 12.95
C ALA A 362 -7.73 -1.11 14.10
N LEU A 363 -8.94 -0.66 14.43
CA LEU A 363 -9.81 -1.30 15.41
C LEU A 363 -10.09 -2.77 15.08
N LEU A 364 -10.52 -3.07 13.85
CA LEU A 364 -10.88 -4.42 13.43
C LEU A 364 -9.67 -5.37 13.42
N PHE A 365 -8.52 -4.94 12.90
CA PHE A 365 -7.30 -5.76 12.88
C PHE A 365 -6.75 -5.99 14.28
N LEU A 366 -6.67 -4.96 15.12
CA LEU A 366 -6.21 -5.11 16.50
C LEU A 366 -7.20 -5.96 17.32
N SER A 367 -8.51 -5.83 17.10
CA SER A 367 -9.51 -6.71 17.74
C SER A 367 -9.34 -8.17 17.31
N ALA A 368 -9.08 -8.44 16.02
CA ALA A 368 -8.72 -9.77 15.55
C ALA A 368 -7.41 -10.27 16.18
N GLY A 369 -6.44 -9.38 16.43
CA GLY A 369 -5.20 -9.72 17.14
C GLY A 369 -5.45 -10.13 18.59
N ALA A 370 -6.32 -9.42 19.31
CA ALA A 370 -6.68 -9.72 20.69
C ALA A 370 -7.36 -11.09 20.79
N PHE A 371 -8.22 -11.38 19.83
CA PHE A 371 -8.86 -12.68 19.69
C PHE A 371 -7.83 -13.80 19.36
N ILE A 372 -6.96 -13.62 18.36
CA ILE A 372 -5.96 -14.64 17.97
C ILE A 372 -5.02 -14.94 19.14
N HIS A 373 -4.69 -13.92 19.94
CA HIS A 373 -3.89 -14.09 21.14
C HIS A 373 -4.59 -14.95 22.21
N ALA A 374 -5.93 -14.89 22.29
CA ALA A 374 -6.71 -15.64 23.26
C ALA A 374 -6.95 -17.11 22.87
N VAL A 375 -6.97 -17.46 21.57
CA VAL A 375 -7.33 -18.82 21.11
C VAL A 375 -6.30 -19.50 20.21
N HIS A 376 -5.24 -18.80 19.80
CA HIS A 376 -4.16 -19.30 18.94
C HIS A 376 -4.59 -19.90 17.59
N THR A 377 -5.77 -19.52 17.07
CA THR A 377 -6.25 -19.92 15.74
C THR A 377 -6.77 -18.72 14.96
N GLU A 378 -6.63 -18.78 13.63
CA GLU A 378 -7.12 -17.76 12.71
C GLU A 378 -8.35 -18.22 11.91
N ASP A 379 -8.72 -19.51 12.03
CA ASP A 379 -9.82 -20.11 11.28
C ASP A 379 -11.16 -19.96 12.01
N MET A 380 -12.07 -19.19 11.42
CA MET A 380 -13.37 -18.86 12.03
C MET A 380 -14.27 -20.08 12.21
N ARG A 381 -14.01 -21.18 11.50
CA ARG A 381 -14.76 -22.43 11.61
C ARG A 381 -14.46 -23.17 12.92
N LEU A 382 -13.34 -22.86 13.57
CA LEU A 382 -12.94 -23.42 14.86
C LEU A 382 -13.33 -22.53 16.04
N MET A 383 -13.95 -21.37 15.79
CA MET A 383 -14.32 -20.38 16.80
C MET A 383 -15.80 -20.53 17.22
N GLY A 384 -16.31 -19.64 18.07
CA GLY A 384 -17.72 -19.58 18.46
C GLY A 384 -17.90 -19.36 19.97
N GLY A 385 -18.97 -18.69 20.37
CA GLY A 385 -19.34 -18.49 21.79
C GLY A 385 -18.40 -17.61 22.62
N LEU A 386 -17.32 -17.06 22.04
CA LEU A 386 -16.27 -16.31 22.74
C LEU A 386 -16.76 -14.99 23.35
N GLY A 387 -17.94 -14.49 22.94
CA GLY A 387 -18.50 -13.26 23.46
C GLY A 387 -18.79 -13.25 24.97
N LYS A 388 -18.83 -14.43 25.62
CA LYS A 388 -18.96 -14.55 27.08
C LYS A 388 -17.64 -14.26 27.81
N LYS A 389 -16.50 -14.59 27.20
CA LYS A 389 -15.14 -14.45 27.75
C LYS A 389 -14.51 -13.11 27.36
N LEU A 390 -14.69 -12.70 26.11
CA LEU A 390 -14.12 -11.49 25.50
C LEU A 390 -15.16 -10.35 25.44
N LYS A 391 -15.61 -9.86 26.59
CA LYS A 391 -16.71 -8.89 26.68
C LYS A 391 -16.36 -7.54 26.04
N ILE A 392 -15.16 -7.02 26.27
CA ILE A 392 -14.72 -5.73 25.74
C ILE A 392 -14.45 -5.89 24.25
N THR A 393 -13.64 -6.88 23.87
CA THR A 393 -13.26 -7.13 22.47
C THR A 393 -14.49 -7.37 21.59
N LYS A 394 -15.53 -8.05 22.09
CA LYS A 394 -16.81 -8.26 21.38
C LYS A 394 -17.46 -6.94 20.95
N TRP A 395 -17.59 -5.98 21.88
CA TRP A 395 -18.30 -4.73 21.63
C TRP A 395 -17.48 -3.78 20.77
N VAL A 396 -16.18 -3.63 21.04
CA VAL A 396 -15.32 -2.76 20.24
C VAL A 396 -15.19 -3.28 18.80
N MET A 397 -15.16 -4.59 18.59
CA MET A 397 -15.19 -5.16 17.25
C MET A 397 -16.55 -4.96 16.55
N LEU A 398 -17.65 -5.06 17.28
CA LEU A 398 -18.99 -4.77 16.75
C LEU A 398 -19.09 -3.33 16.26
N MET A 399 -18.58 -2.37 17.03
CA MET A 399 -18.51 -0.95 16.65
C MET A 399 -17.75 -0.76 15.33
N GLY A 400 -16.61 -1.44 15.16
CA GLY A 400 -15.89 -1.47 13.89
C GLY A 400 -16.68 -2.08 12.74
N CYS A 401 -17.39 -3.20 12.97
CA CYS A 401 -18.23 -3.85 11.96
C CYS A 401 -19.41 -2.99 11.52
N ILE A 402 -20.06 -2.30 12.46
CA ILE A 402 -21.16 -1.38 12.17
C ILE A 402 -20.64 -0.18 11.37
N SER A 403 -19.51 0.40 11.78
CA SER A 403 -18.91 1.53 11.10
C SER A 403 -18.59 1.23 9.63
N ILE A 404 -17.91 0.11 9.33
CA ILE A 404 -17.56 -0.25 7.95
C ILE A 404 -18.78 -0.68 7.11
N ALA A 405 -19.84 -1.18 7.75
CA ALA A 405 -21.08 -1.53 7.06
C ALA A 405 -21.83 -0.29 6.56
N GLY A 406 -21.57 0.89 7.13
CA GLY A 406 -22.21 2.14 6.74
C GLY A 406 -23.61 2.32 7.35
N ILE A 407 -23.82 1.88 8.60
CA ILE A 407 -25.08 2.15 9.30
C ILE A 407 -25.12 3.63 9.73
N PRO A 408 -26.27 4.34 9.61
CA PRO A 408 -26.41 5.73 10.06
C PRO A 408 -25.87 5.98 11.47
N VAL A 409 -25.43 7.22 11.72
CA VAL A 409 -24.75 7.69 12.96
C VAL A 409 -23.26 7.33 13.03
N TRP A 410 -22.81 6.25 12.36
CA TRP A 410 -21.40 5.82 12.41
C TRP A 410 -20.56 6.46 11.33
N SER A 411 -19.24 6.55 11.55
CA SER A 411 -18.34 7.28 10.66
C SER A 411 -18.33 6.80 9.20
N GLY A 412 -18.44 5.48 8.98
CA GLY A 412 -18.44 4.94 7.64
C GLY A 412 -19.69 5.22 6.82
N PHE A 413 -20.83 5.59 7.43
CA PHE A 413 -22.05 5.97 6.70
C PHE A 413 -21.80 7.23 5.88
N PHE A 414 -21.42 8.33 6.54
CA PHE A 414 -21.22 9.63 5.91
C PHE A 414 -20.21 9.55 4.75
N SER A 415 -19.07 8.91 4.98
CA SER A 415 -18.04 8.83 3.94
C SER A 415 -18.36 7.88 2.79
N LYS A 416 -19.18 6.84 2.97
CA LYS A 416 -19.43 5.82 1.92
C LYS A 416 -20.64 6.18 1.08
N ASP A 417 -21.64 6.79 1.70
CA ASP A 417 -22.84 7.26 1.02
C ASP A 417 -22.49 8.36 0.02
N GLU A 418 -21.65 9.31 0.44
CA GLU A 418 -21.14 10.40 -0.41
C GLU A 418 -20.37 9.88 -1.65
N ILE A 419 -19.59 8.80 -1.50
CA ILE A 419 -18.92 8.14 -2.64
C ILE A 419 -19.94 7.56 -3.62
N LEU A 420 -21.03 6.96 -3.13
CA LEU A 420 -22.05 6.38 -4.00
C LEU A 420 -22.87 7.47 -4.70
N ALA A 421 -23.17 8.57 -4.00
CA ALA A 421 -23.87 9.73 -4.56
C ALA A 421 -23.10 10.34 -5.74
N VAL A 422 -21.81 10.69 -5.55
CA VAL A 422 -21.00 11.31 -6.62
C VAL A 422 -20.83 10.41 -7.84
N VAL A 423 -20.73 9.08 -7.63
CA VAL A 423 -20.65 8.11 -8.73
C VAL A 423 -21.97 8.04 -9.51
N PHE A 424 -23.10 8.14 -8.83
CA PHE A 424 -24.41 8.16 -9.49
C PHE A 424 -24.61 9.44 -10.30
N GLU A 425 -24.29 10.61 -9.72
CA GLU A 425 -24.40 11.92 -10.37
C GLU A 425 -23.55 11.99 -11.65
N THR A 426 -22.31 11.50 -11.59
CA THR A 426 -21.40 11.43 -12.74
C THR A 426 -21.93 10.52 -13.87
N GLY A 427 -22.90 9.65 -13.57
CA GLY A 427 -23.61 8.84 -14.56
C GLY A 427 -24.33 9.67 -15.62
N ALA A 428 -24.72 10.92 -15.30
CA ALA A 428 -25.32 11.84 -16.27
C ALA A 428 -24.33 12.24 -17.38
N GLU A 429 -23.06 12.44 -17.04
CA GLU A 429 -21.99 12.78 -17.98
C GLU A 429 -21.50 11.55 -18.75
N ASN A 430 -21.32 10.42 -18.06
CA ASN A 430 -20.88 9.18 -18.68
C ASN A 430 -21.65 7.97 -18.12
N PRO A 431 -22.49 7.30 -18.92
CA PRO A 431 -23.32 6.19 -18.47
C PRO A 431 -22.56 5.00 -17.85
N LEU A 432 -21.24 4.87 -18.10
CA LEU A 432 -20.41 3.87 -17.45
C LEU A 432 -20.42 4.01 -15.91
N PHE A 433 -20.55 5.23 -15.38
CA PHE A 433 -20.58 5.45 -13.94
C PHE A 433 -21.83 4.87 -13.27
N TYR A 434 -22.95 4.73 -13.97
CA TYR A 434 -24.09 3.97 -13.43
C TYR A 434 -23.75 2.49 -13.20
N LEU A 435 -22.93 1.89 -14.07
CA LEU A 435 -22.44 0.53 -13.84
C LEU A 435 -21.51 0.48 -12.62
N LEU A 436 -20.59 1.46 -12.49
CA LEU A 436 -19.70 1.56 -11.32
C LEU A 436 -20.48 1.79 -10.02
N TYR A 437 -21.57 2.56 -10.07
CA TYR A 437 -22.50 2.74 -8.96
C TYR A 437 -23.13 1.41 -8.55
N ILE A 438 -23.66 0.63 -9.51
CA ILE A 438 -24.21 -0.71 -9.22
C ILE A 438 -23.16 -1.62 -8.58
N MET A 439 -21.93 -1.61 -9.10
CA MET A 439 -20.82 -2.36 -8.49
C MET A 439 -20.54 -1.89 -7.05
N GLY A 440 -20.59 -0.58 -6.80
CA GLY A 440 -20.48 0.03 -5.48
C GLY A 440 -21.61 -0.41 -4.54
N VAL A 441 -22.87 -0.38 -4.96
CA VAL A 441 -24.01 -0.82 -4.14
C VAL A 441 -23.93 -2.31 -3.80
N LEU A 442 -23.61 -3.17 -4.78
CA LEU A 442 -23.40 -4.60 -4.55
C LEU A 442 -22.24 -4.84 -3.57
N THR A 443 -21.16 -4.09 -3.69
CA THR A 443 -20.04 -4.16 -2.76
C THR A 443 -20.44 -3.75 -1.34
N ALA A 444 -21.37 -2.78 -1.20
CA ALA A 444 -21.84 -2.34 0.10
C ALA A 444 -22.63 -3.43 0.82
N PHE A 445 -23.53 -4.11 0.08
CA PHE A 445 -24.24 -5.30 0.55
C PHE A 445 -23.28 -6.37 1.07
N MET A 446 -22.29 -6.73 0.24
CA MET A 446 -21.33 -7.79 0.54
C MET A 446 -20.46 -7.44 1.74
N THR A 447 -20.09 -6.15 1.87
CA THR A 447 -19.33 -5.63 3.01
C THR A 447 -20.06 -5.80 4.31
N ALA A 448 -21.33 -5.39 4.36
CA ALA A 448 -22.17 -5.61 5.52
C ALA A 448 -22.28 -7.11 5.84
N PHE A 449 -22.50 -7.95 4.83
CA PHE A 449 -22.61 -9.40 5.01
C PHE A 449 -21.34 -10.05 5.57
N TYR A 450 -20.16 -9.87 4.95
CA TYR A 450 -18.95 -10.59 5.39
C TYR A 450 -18.42 -10.09 6.74
N MET A 451 -18.66 -8.82 7.10
CA MET A 451 -18.25 -8.28 8.40
C MET A 451 -19.11 -8.83 9.53
N PHE A 452 -20.42 -8.94 9.32
CA PHE A 452 -21.32 -9.55 10.30
C PHE A 452 -21.20 -11.07 10.32
N ARG A 453 -20.91 -11.74 9.19
CA ARG A 453 -20.51 -13.16 9.17
C ARG A 453 -19.34 -13.38 10.12
N LEU A 454 -18.28 -12.59 9.95
CA LEU A 454 -17.08 -12.66 10.78
C LEU A 454 -17.44 -12.49 12.27
N TRP A 455 -18.24 -11.48 12.61
CA TRP A 455 -18.62 -11.21 14.00
C TRP A 455 -19.51 -12.32 14.61
N PHE A 456 -20.50 -12.83 13.86
CA PHE A 456 -21.37 -13.91 14.34
C PHE A 456 -20.62 -15.22 14.50
N MET A 457 -19.77 -15.60 13.55
CA MET A 457 -19.00 -16.85 13.60
C MET A 457 -18.01 -16.88 14.77
N THR A 458 -17.47 -15.73 15.15
CA THR A 458 -16.46 -15.59 16.21
C THR A 458 -17.08 -15.50 17.62
N PHE A 459 -18.05 -14.60 17.83
CA PHE A 459 -18.53 -14.29 19.19
C PHE A 459 -19.81 -14.99 19.61
N THR A 460 -20.62 -15.48 18.67
CA THR A 460 -21.94 -16.05 18.97
C THR A 460 -21.98 -17.57 18.80
N GLY A 461 -23.09 -18.19 19.19
CA GLY A 461 -23.26 -19.64 19.15
C GLY A 461 -22.50 -20.37 20.25
N GLU A 462 -22.23 -21.65 20.01
CA GLU A 462 -21.49 -22.54 20.92
C GLU A 462 -20.00 -22.59 20.56
N PRO A 463 -19.11 -22.78 21.54
CA PRO A 463 -17.70 -23.02 21.28
C PRO A 463 -17.50 -24.26 20.41
N ARG A 464 -16.78 -24.12 19.29
CA ARG A 464 -16.45 -25.24 18.40
C ARG A 464 -15.14 -25.94 18.78
N ASP A 465 -14.23 -25.21 19.42
CA ASP A 465 -13.03 -25.73 20.07
C ASP A 465 -13.11 -25.41 21.57
N HIS A 466 -13.37 -26.43 22.39
CA HIS A 466 -13.50 -26.28 23.84
C HIS A 466 -12.17 -25.97 24.52
N HIS A 467 -11.07 -26.56 24.06
CA HIS A 467 -9.75 -26.33 24.65
C HIS A 467 -9.33 -24.86 24.49
N ALA A 468 -9.54 -24.31 23.28
CA ALA A 468 -9.28 -22.90 23.02
C ALA A 468 -10.22 -21.97 23.81
N TYR A 469 -11.48 -22.34 23.98
CA TYR A 469 -12.46 -21.55 24.73
C TYR A 469 -12.16 -21.46 26.23
N ASP A 470 -11.72 -22.56 26.85
CA ASP A 470 -11.50 -22.63 28.29
C ASP A 470 -10.32 -21.75 28.73
N HIS A 471 -9.26 -21.71 27.91
CA HIS A 471 -8.08 -20.88 28.11
C HIS A 471 -8.26 -19.43 27.66
N ALA A 472 -9.31 -19.12 26.89
CA ALA A 472 -9.56 -17.77 26.39
C ALA A 472 -9.85 -16.79 27.53
N HIS A 473 -9.11 -15.68 27.56
CA HIS A 473 -9.30 -14.57 28.47
C HIS A 473 -9.25 -13.24 27.73
N GLU A 474 -9.82 -12.20 28.33
CA GLU A 474 -9.77 -10.84 27.78
C GLU A 474 -8.33 -10.34 27.66
N ALA A 475 -8.10 -9.48 26.68
CA ALA A 475 -6.79 -8.87 26.46
C ALA A 475 -6.40 -7.95 27.65
N PRO A 476 -5.10 -7.82 27.97
CA PRO A 476 -4.61 -6.91 29.00
C PRO A 476 -4.90 -5.43 28.66
N LYS A 477 -4.80 -4.54 29.66
CA LYS A 477 -5.06 -3.10 29.53
C LYS A 477 -4.29 -2.43 28.39
N VAL A 478 -3.04 -2.83 28.20
CA VAL A 478 -2.16 -2.29 27.15
C VAL A 478 -2.70 -2.59 25.75
N MET A 479 -3.54 -3.61 25.59
CA MET A 479 -4.18 -3.97 24.33
C MET A 479 -5.60 -3.41 24.20
N TRP A 480 -6.47 -3.54 25.21
CA TRP A 480 -7.86 -3.09 25.06
C TRP A 480 -8.04 -1.57 25.11
N VAL A 481 -7.15 -0.81 25.78
CA VAL A 481 -7.25 0.66 25.82
C VAL A 481 -7.09 1.27 24.42
N PRO A 482 -6.06 0.92 23.61
CA PRO A 482 -6.01 1.30 22.20
C PRO A 482 -7.27 0.95 21.40
N LEU A 483 -7.87 -0.23 21.64
CA LEU A 483 -9.13 -0.62 20.97
C LEU A 483 -10.29 0.31 21.36
N ALA A 484 -10.42 0.66 22.64
CA ALA A 484 -11.48 1.54 23.10
C ALA A 484 -11.35 2.94 22.48
N ILE A 485 -10.13 3.49 22.40
CA ILE A 485 -9.86 4.78 21.75
C ILE A 485 -10.26 4.74 20.28
N LEU A 486 -9.81 3.71 19.55
CA LEU A 486 -10.17 3.54 18.13
C LEU A 486 -11.67 3.32 17.92
N ALA A 487 -12.34 2.65 18.86
CA ALA A 487 -13.79 2.47 18.80
C ALA A 487 -14.54 3.79 18.95
N VAL A 488 -14.14 4.65 19.90
CA VAL A 488 -14.72 6.00 20.03
C VAL A 488 -14.54 6.78 18.73
N LEU A 489 -13.34 6.75 18.13
CA LEU A 489 -13.08 7.41 16.86
C LEU A 489 -13.92 6.82 15.72
N ALA A 490 -14.06 5.50 15.63
CA ALA A 490 -14.90 4.86 14.62
C ALA A 490 -16.38 5.26 14.71
N VAL A 491 -16.87 5.67 15.88
CA VAL A 491 -18.22 6.24 16.05
C VAL A 491 -18.22 7.70 15.64
N VAL A 492 -17.34 8.50 16.26
CA VAL A 492 -17.46 9.95 16.36
C VAL A 492 -16.83 10.68 15.18
N SER A 493 -15.81 10.11 14.50
CA SER A 493 -15.03 10.83 13.48
C SER A 493 -15.85 11.28 12.29
N GLY A 494 -16.95 10.59 11.97
CA GLY A 494 -17.87 11.01 10.90
C GLY A 494 -18.59 12.32 11.22
N LEU A 495 -19.28 12.34 12.37
CA LEU A 495 -19.99 13.53 12.82
C LEU A 495 -19.02 14.68 13.08
N VAL A 496 -17.88 14.43 13.73
CA VAL A 496 -16.87 15.47 13.97
C VAL A 496 -16.34 16.03 12.65
N GLY A 497 -16.14 15.20 11.62
CA GLY A 497 -15.79 15.68 10.29
C GLY A 497 -16.82 16.67 9.74
N ILE A 498 -18.11 16.35 9.84
CA ILE A 498 -19.19 17.24 9.37
C ILE A 498 -19.24 18.53 10.18
N PHE A 499 -19.21 18.45 11.51
CA PHE A 499 -19.28 19.63 12.38
C PHE A 499 -18.04 20.54 12.29
N LEU A 500 -16.87 19.99 11.98
CA LEU A 500 -15.66 20.77 11.73
C LEU A 500 -15.59 21.33 10.30
N GLY A 501 -16.51 20.95 9.40
CA GLY A 501 -16.47 21.36 8.00
C GLY A 501 -15.33 20.70 7.22
N PHE A 502 -15.21 19.36 7.31
CA PHE A 502 -14.15 18.58 6.68
C PHE A 502 -13.96 18.90 5.18
N GLU A 503 -15.05 19.16 4.46
CA GLU A 503 -15.02 19.59 3.06
C GLU A 503 -14.20 20.86 2.88
N ASN A 504 -14.55 21.93 3.60
CA ASN A 504 -13.83 23.21 3.56
C ASN A 504 -12.40 23.13 4.14
N LEU A 505 -12.13 22.13 4.99
CA LEU A 505 -10.83 21.95 5.61
C LEU A 505 -9.83 21.20 4.74
N ILE A 506 -10.28 20.32 3.83
CA ILE A 506 -9.37 19.37 3.16
C ILE A 506 -9.29 19.63 1.66
N VAL A 507 -10.38 20.13 1.08
CA VAL A 507 -10.45 20.47 -0.33
C VAL A 507 -9.54 21.67 -0.61
N PRO A 508 -8.67 21.63 -1.63
CA PRO A 508 -7.93 22.83 -2.03
C PRO A 508 -8.90 23.95 -2.44
N THR A 509 -8.58 25.21 -2.12
CA THR A 509 -9.49 26.37 -2.24
C THR A 509 -10.12 26.55 -3.63
N MET A 510 -9.49 26.03 -4.68
CA MET A 510 -9.99 26.03 -6.06
C MET A 510 -11.19 25.09 -6.31
N PHE A 511 -11.55 24.23 -5.34
CA PHE A 511 -12.56 23.18 -5.49
C PHE A 511 -13.71 23.28 -4.46
N HIS A 512 -13.80 24.37 -3.68
CA HIS A 512 -14.82 24.52 -2.64
C HIS A 512 -16.25 24.61 -3.22
N ALA A 513 -17.19 23.90 -2.60
CA ALA A 513 -18.63 24.10 -2.78
C ALA A 513 -19.11 25.34 -1.98
N HIS A 514 -20.37 25.74 -2.19
CA HIS A 514 -21.01 26.82 -1.42
C HIS A 514 -21.02 26.51 0.09
N GLU A 515 -20.93 27.54 0.94
CA GLU A 515 -20.99 27.41 2.41
C GLU A 515 -22.34 26.83 2.87
N ALA A 516 -22.43 25.51 3.00
CA ALA A 516 -23.54 24.83 3.68
C ALA A 516 -23.24 24.72 5.18
N THR A 517 -24.23 24.95 6.04
CA THR A 517 -24.03 24.71 7.47
C THR A 517 -23.96 23.20 7.75
N PRO A 518 -23.29 22.75 8.82
CA PRO A 518 -23.24 21.32 9.16
C PRO A 518 -24.61 20.68 9.32
N ILE A 519 -25.62 21.46 9.71
CA ILE A 519 -27.00 21.01 9.86
C ILE A 519 -27.62 20.78 8.47
N ASP A 520 -27.37 21.69 7.52
CA ASP A 520 -27.87 21.55 6.14
C ASP A 520 -27.28 20.31 5.46
N VAL A 521 -25.99 20.02 5.67
CA VAL A 521 -25.35 18.80 5.14
C VAL A 521 -26.04 17.54 5.67
N ILE A 522 -26.35 17.49 6.97
CA ILE A 522 -27.05 16.34 7.57
C ILE A 522 -28.47 16.23 7.01
N ILE A 523 -29.21 17.34 6.94
CA ILE A 523 -30.58 17.37 6.42
C ILE A 523 -30.59 16.88 4.97
N HIS A 524 -29.73 17.44 4.12
CA HIS A 524 -29.61 17.04 2.72
C HIS A 524 -29.27 15.56 2.57
N THR A 525 -28.36 15.03 3.39
CA THR A 525 -28.03 13.60 3.39
C THR A 525 -29.25 12.73 3.67
N PHE A 526 -30.16 13.14 4.55
CA PHE A 526 -31.36 12.34 4.87
C PHE A 526 -32.57 12.67 3.96
N GLU A 527 -32.51 13.73 3.16
CA GLU A 527 -33.52 14.02 2.12
C GLU A 527 -33.21 13.27 0.82
N GLU A 528 -31.95 12.93 0.57
CA GLU A 528 -31.50 12.26 -0.66
C GLU A 528 -32.03 10.80 -0.75
N PRO A 529 -32.78 10.44 -1.82
CA PRO A 529 -33.31 9.09 -1.99
C PRO A 529 -32.23 7.99 -2.05
N LEU A 530 -31.04 8.30 -2.59
CA LEU A 530 -29.93 7.36 -2.72
C LEU A 530 -29.43 6.87 -1.35
N THR A 531 -29.50 7.71 -0.33
CA THR A 531 -29.10 7.36 1.04
C THR A 531 -29.94 6.21 1.60
N TYR A 532 -31.25 6.20 1.32
CA TYR A 532 -32.12 5.10 1.74
C TYR A 532 -31.82 3.79 1.02
N VAL A 533 -31.31 3.85 -0.21
CA VAL A 533 -30.83 2.67 -0.93
C VAL A 533 -29.59 2.10 -0.22
N SER A 534 -28.61 2.96 0.11
CA SER A 534 -27.41 2.55 0.86
C SER A 534 -27.76 1.90 2.20
N ILE A 535 -28.67 2.51 2.97
CA ILE A 535 -29.14 1.99 4.26
C ILE A 535 -29.84 0.64 4.09
N ALA A 536 -30.79 0.54 3.16
CA ALA A 536 -31.53 -0.69 2.91
C ALA A 536 -30.58 -1.83 2.53
N VAL A 537 -29.60 -1.55 1.68
CA VAL A 537 -28.62 -2.53 1.21
C VAL A 537 -27.70 -3.01 2.35
N ALA A 538 -27.22 -2.10 3.20
CA ALA A 538 -26.46 -2.47 4.38
C ALA A 538 -27.28 -3.35 5.34
N VAL A 539 -28.52 -2.96 5.64
CA VAL A 539 -29.43 -3.71 6.53
C VAL A 539 -29.74 -5.09 5.95
N LEU A 540 -29.98 -5.21 4.65
CA LEU A 540 -30.21 -6.50 3.98
C LEU A 540 -29.00 -7.43 4.09
N GLY A 541 -27.77 -6.91 3.94
CA GLY A 541 -26.54 -7.67 4.11
C GLY A 541 -26.39 -8.21 5.54
N ILE A 542 -26.67 -7.37 6.53
CA ILE A 542 -26.65 -7.74 7.97
C ILE A 542 -27.74 -8.77 8.27
N ALA A 543 -28.96 -8.54 7.78
CA ALA A 543 -30.09 -9.43 7.98
C ALA A 543 -29.81 -10.82 7.41
N LEU A 544 -29.23 -10.90 6.20
CA LEU A 544 -28.85 -12.17 5.61
C LEU A 544 -27.78 -12.89 6.45
N ALA A 545 -26.73 -12.17 6.90
CA ALA A 545 -25.70 -12.74 7.77
C ALA A 545 -26.28 -13.24 9.11
N TYR A 546 -27.22 -12.51 9.70
CA TYR A 546 -27.94 -12.88 10.92
C TYR A 546 -28.78 -14.15 10.72
N LEU A 547 -29.58 -14.22 9.65
CA LEU A 547 -30.42 -15.39 9.34
C LEU A 547 -29.59 -16.65 9.07
N MET A 548 -28.41 -16.50 8.44
CA MET A 548 -27.53 -17.61 8.10
C MET A 548 -26.69 -18.11 9.28
N TYR A 549 -26.00 -17.21 10.01
CA TYR A 549 -24.96 -17.59 10.96
C TYR A 549 -25.38 -17.53 12.43
N TYR A 550 -26.37 -16.68 12.77
CA TYR A 550 -26.90 -16.60 14.13
C TYR A 550 -28.18 -17.43 14.29
N ARG A 551 -29.23 -17.12 13.52
CA ARG A 551 -30.52 -17.82 13.59
C ARG A 551 -30.49 -19.21 12.94
N LYS A 552 -29.56 -19.44 12.01
CA LYS A 552 -29.39 -20.69 11.24
C LYS A 552 -30.66 -21.15 10.51
N THR A 553 -31.56 -20.23 10.14
CA THR A 553 -32.77 -20.55 9.36
C THR A 553 -32.46 -20.76 7.88
N ILE A 554 -31.40 -20.14 7.38
CA ILE A 554 -30.89 -20.34 6.03
C ILE A 554 -29.59 -21.12 6.16
N ASN A 555 -29.52 -22.31 5.55
CA ASN A 555 -28.30 -23.12 5.59
C ASN A 555 -27.25 -22.54 4.62
N PRO A 556 -26.06 -22.10 5.08
CA PRO A 556 -24.97 -21.66 4.21
C PRO A 556 -24.52 -22.72 3.20
N ASP A 557 -24.64 -24.01 3.53
CA ASP A 557 -24.22 -25.10 2.65
C ASP A 557 -25.11 -25.23 1.40
N ALA A 558 -26.29 -24.61 1.39
CA ALA A 558 -27.15 -24.52 0.21
C ALA A 558 -26.46 -23.79 -0.97
N PHE A 559 -25.51 -22.91 -0.69
CA PHE A 559 -24.70 -22.23 -1.71
C PHE A 559 -23.64 -23.12 -2.33
N VAL A 560 -23.35 -24.28 -1.75
CA VAL A 560 -22.35 -25.23 -2.25
C VAL A 560 -23.01 -26.54 -2.70
N ALA A 561 -24.35 -26.63 -2.60
CA ALA A 561 -25.13 -27.83 -2.87
C ALA A 561 -25.13 -28.29 -4.34
N THR A 562 -24.86 -27.39 -5.31
CA THR A 562 -24.80 -27.75 -6.74
C THR A 562 -23.38 -27.66 -7.29
N PRO A 563 -23.01 -28.48 -8.29
CA PRO A 563 -21.67 -28.45 -8.88
C PRO A 563 -21.29 -27.07 -9.44
N ALA A 564 -22.24 -26.38 -10.06
CA ALA A 564 -22.02 -25.03 -10.60
C ALA A 564 -21.70 -24.02 -9.50
N ARG A 565 -22.46 -24.02 -8.40
CA ARG A 565 -22.21 -23.09 -7.30
C ARG A 565 -20.93 -23.46 -6.53
N ARG A 566 -20.61 -24.75 -6.43
CA ARG A 566 -19.32 -25.18 -5.86
C ARG A 566 -18.13 -24.70 -6.68
N LYS A 567 -18.21 -24.73 -8.03
CA LYS A 567 -17.16 -24.12 -8.87
C LYS A 567 -16.96 -22.63 -8.59
N VAL A 568 -18.04 -21.87 -8.39
CA VAL A 568 -17.95 -20.45 -8.02
C VAL A 568 -17.31 -20.30 -6.63
N TYR A 569 -17.73 -21.11 -5.66
CA TYR A 569 -17.14 -21.14 -4.33
C TYR A 569 -15.62 -21.43 -4.38
N ASP A 570 -15.22 -22.45 -5.12
CA ASP A 570 -13.82 -22.86 -5.28
C ASP A 570 -13.01 -21.79 -6.06
N LEU A 571 -13.61 -21.13 -7.06
CA LEU A 571 -12.98 -20.02 -7.79
C LEU A 571 -12.69 -18.82 -6.87
N LEU A 572 -13.65 -18.45 -6.03
CA LEU A 572 -13.50 -17.35 -5.07
C LEU A 572 -12.43 -17.69 -4.01
N LEU A 573 -12.41 -18.93 -3.52
CA LEU A 573 -11.35 -19.42 -2.63
C LEU A 573 -9.97 -19.45 -3.31
N ALA A 574 -9.92 -19.79 -4.59
CA ALA A 574 -8.71 -19.75 -5.42
C ALA A 574 -8.36 -18.34 -5.91
N ARG A 575 -9.00 -17.29 -5.38
CA ARG A 575 -8.73 -15.88 -5.70
C ARG A 575 -8.82 -15.58 -7.20
N TYR A 576 -9.86 -16.09 -7.86
CA TYR A 576 -10.05 -16.00 -9.31
C TYR A 576 -8.90 -16.63 -10.14
N GLY A 577 -8.01 -17.41 -9.53
CA GLY A 577 -6.84 -17.97 -10.19
C GLY A 577 -5.65 -17.02 -10.32
N PHE A 578 -5.70 -15.80 -9.73
CA PHE A 578 -4.61 -14.82 -9.81
C PHE A 578 -3.28 -15.36 -9.28
N THR A 579 -3.31 -16.06 -8.14
CA THR A 579 -2.10 -16.67 -7.58
C THR A 579 -1.45 -17.63 -8.57
N ALA A 580 -2.24 -18.54 -9.15
CA ALA A 580 -1.73 -19.51 -10.12
C ALA A 580 -1.24 -18.83 -11.41
N ALA A 581 -1.91 -17.77 -11.86
CA ALA A 581 -1.49 -16.99 -13.02
C ALA A 581 -0.14 -16.29 -12.77
N TYR A 582 0.05 -15.66 -11.61
CA TYR A 582 1.30 -14.99 -11.27
C TYR A 582 2.46 -15.97 -11.08
N ASP A 583 2.21 -17.10 -10.41
CA ASP A 583 3.21 -18.16 -10.30
C ASP A 583 3.59 -18.73 -11.68
N TRP A 584 2.61 -18.90 -12.57
CA TRP A 584 2.84 -19.33 -13.95
C TRP A 584 3.69 -18.31 -14.73
N ILE A 585 3.37 -17.01 -14.66
CA ILE A 585 4.15 -15.95 -15.31
C ILE A 585 5.59 -15.96 -14.77
N GLY A 586 5.77 -16.01 -13.45
CA GLY A 586 7.10 -16.03 -12.83
C GLY A 586 7.92 -17.26 -13.24
N LEU A 587 7.34 -18.45 -13.20
CA LEU A 587 8.06 -19.70 -13.45
C LEU A 587 8.27 -20.01 -14.93
N LYS A 588 7.30 -19.69 -15.79
CA LYS A 588 7.38 -20.01 -17.22
C LYS A 588 8.01 -18.89 -18.03
N LEU A 589 7.59 -17.64 -17.81
CA LEU A 589 8.11 -16.52 -18.57
C LEU A 589 9.45 -16.04 -17.99
N VAL A 590 9.46 -15.57 -16.74
CA VAL A 590 10.67 -14.92 -16.18
C VAL A 590 11.80 -15.92 -15.97
N TYR A 591 11.54 -17.02 -15.28
CA TYR A 591 12.57 -18.04 -15.05
C TYR A 591 12.94 -18.80 -16.34
N GLY A 592 11.99 -18.99 -17.26
CA GLY A 592 12.26 -19.54 -18.59
C GLY A 592 13.23 -18.67 -19.39
N LEU A 593 12.97 -17.36 -19.48
CA LEU A 593 13.88 -16.39 -20.12
C LEU A 593 15.24 -16.35 -19.42
N SER A 594 15.27 -16.39 -18.10
CA SER A 594 16.52 -16.41 -17.33
C SER A 594 17.41 -17.60 -17.70
N LYS A 595 16.82 -18.79 -17.93
CA LYS A 595 17.56 -19.96 -18.41
C LYS A 595 18.10 -19.80 -19.83
N VAL A 596 17.36 -19.11 -20.70
CA VAL A 596 17.83 -18.81 -22.07
C VAL A 596 19.04 -17.87 -22.02
N VAL A 597 18.98 -16.84 -21.16
CA VAL A 597 20.09 -15.89 -20.95
C VAL A 597 21.31 -16.61 -20.36
N ASP A 598 21.13 -17.44 -19.32
CA ASP A 598 22.22 -18.24 -18.72
C ASP A 598 22.84 -19.22 -19.73
N LEU A 599 22.02 -19.84 -20.59
CA LEU A 599 22.52 -20.70 -21.66
C LEU A 599 23.32 -19.92 -22.69
N PHE A 600 22.86 -18.72 -23.08
CA PHE A 600 23.57 -17.85 -24.01
C PHE A 600 24.91 -17.43 -23.43
N ASP A 601 24.96 -17.01 -22.17
CA ASP A 601 26.19 -16.62 -21.48
C ASP A 601 27.21 -17.77 -21.45
N ARG A 602 26.80 -18.93 -20.94
CA ARG A 602 27.68 -20.12 -20.80
C ARG A 602 28.11 -20.76 -22.12
N LYS A 603 27.29 -20.67 -23.18
CA LYS A 603 27.62 -21.33 -24.47
C LYS A 603 28.21 -20.40 -25.49
N VAL A 604 27.71 -19.17 -25.58
CA VAL A 604 28.13 -18.20 -26.60
C VAL A 604 29.25 -17.35 -26.05
N ILE A 605 29.05 -16.65 -24.94
CA ILE A 605 30.07 -15.74 -24.40
C ILE A 605 31.30 -16.53 -23.92
N ASP A 606 31.09 -17.50 -23.02
CA ASP A 606 32.18 -18.38 -22.55
C ASP A 606 32.77 -19.22 -23.70
N GLY A 607 31.94 -19.64 -24.66
CA GLY A 607 32.40 -20.39 -25.83
C GLY A 607 33.34 -19.60 -26.71
N ILE A 608 33.07 -18.31 -26.94
CA ILE A 608 33.95 -17.40 -27.70
C ILE A 608 35.28 -17.22 -26.97
N VAL A 609 35.25 -16.93 -25.67
CA VAL A 609 36.47 -16.71 -24.86
C VAL A 609 37.33 -17.98 -24.82
N ASN A 610 36.73 -19.14 -24.54
CA ASN A 610 37.42 -20.43 -24.56
C ASN A 610 37.91 -20.79 -25.97
N GLY A 611 37.18 -20.38 -27.01
CA GLY A 611 37.58 -20.53 -28.41
C GLY A 611 38.88 -19.79 -28.71
N PHE A 612 39.01 -18.52 -28.31
CA PHE A 612 40.26 -17.76 -28.44
C PHE A 612 41.41 -18.44 -27.69
N ALA A 613 41.20 -18.84 -26.44
CA ALA A 613 42.22 -19.54 -25.66
C ALA A 613 42.67 -20.84 -26.34
N ALA A 614 41.72 -21.62 -26.87
CA ALA A 614 42.00 -22.86 -27.59
C ALA A 614 42.78 -22.60 -28.88
N VAL A 615 42.41 -21.59 -29.67
CA VAL A 615 43.11 -21.22 -30.90
C VAL A 615 44.54 -20.77 -30.61
N THR A 616 44.75 -19.88 -29.64
CA THR A 616 46.08 -19.41 -29.25
C THR A 616 46.96 -20.54 -28.74
N THR A 617 46.41 -21.43 -27.91
CA THR A 617 47.14 -22.59 -27.38
C THR A 617 47.48 -23.58 -28.49
N ARG A 618 46.57 -23.82 -29.44
CA ARG A 618 46.82 -24.67 -30.61
C ARG A 618 47.90 -24.06 -31.52
N LEU A 619 47.83 -22.75 -31.77
CA LEU A 619 48.82 -22.04 -32.57
C LEU A 619 50.20 -22.08 -31.90
N GLY A 620 50.29 -21.82 -30.60
CA GLY A 620 51.54 -21.94 -29.84
C GLY A 620 52.12 -23.36 -29.87
N ASN A 621 51.28 -24.39 -29.68
CA ASN A 621 51.70 -25.79 -29.79
C ASN A 621 52.15 -26.16 -31.20
N PHE A 622 51.53 -25.59 -32.23
CA PHE A 622 51.91 -25.77 -33.62
C PHE A 622 53.26 -25.11 -33.93
N LEU A 623 53.43 -23.82 -33.58
CA LEU A 623 54.67 -23.07 -33.77
C LEU A 623 55.85 -23.70 -33.01
N ARG A 624 55.61 -24.25 -31.82
CA ARG A 624 56.63 -24.99 -31.04
C ARG A 624 57.25 -26.15 -31.82
N ARG A 625 56.49 -26.81 -32.71
CA ARG A 625 57.02 -27.91 -33.55
C ARG A 625 58.06 -27.43 -34.58
N GLY A 626 58.13 -26.13 -34.87
CA GLY A 626 59.17 -25.55 -35.71
C GLY A 626 60.56 -25.58 -35.06
N GLN A 627 60.65 -25.70 -33.73
CA GLN A 627 61.91 -25.91 -33.03
C GLN A 627 62.17 -27.41 -32.84
N THR A 628 62.96 -28.01 -33.72
CA THR A 628 63.20 -29.46 -33.76
C THR A 628 64.39 -29.93 -32.93
N GLY A 629 65.25 -29.02 -32.46
CA GLY A 629 66.48 -29.32 -31.74
C GLY A 629 67.67 -29.75 -32.63
N PHE A 630 67.45 -29.92 -33.93
CA PHE A 630 68.50 -30.27 -34.89
C PHE A 630 69.15 -29.00 -35.46
N VAL A 631 70.43 -28.79 -35.14
CA VAL A 631 71.19 -27.59 -35.54
C VAL A 631 71.22 -27.40 -37.07
N GLN A 632 71.24 -28.51 -37.83
CA GLN A 632 71.22 -28.47 -39.29
C GLN A 632 69.93 -27.83 -39.85
N SER A 633 68.78 -28.10 -39.21
CA SER A 633 67.50 -27.50 -39.62
C SER A 633 67.50 -25.98 -39.39
N TYR A 634 68.11 -25.52 -38.30
CA TYR A 634 68.24 -24.08 -38.02
C TYR A 634 69.20 -23.40 -38.99
N ALA A 635 70.35 -24.02 -39.31
CA ALA A 635 71.28 -23.51 -40.30
C ALA A 635 70.62 -23.38 -41.69
N ALA A 636 69.88 -24.41 -42.12
CA ALA A 636 69.12 -24.37 -43.38
C ALA A 636 68.09 -23.23 -43.40
N LEU A 637 67.38 -23.01 -42.28
CA LEU A 637 66.36 -21.97 -42.17
C LEU A 637 66.98 -20.56 -42.17
N VAL A 638 68.14 -20.38 -41.54
CA VAL A 638 68.92 -19.12 -41.60
C VAL A 638 69.41 -18.86 -43.02
N VAL A 639 70.00 -19.87 -43.69
CA VAL A 639 70.47 -19.72 -45.07
C VAL A 639 69.30 -19.41 -46.01
N ALA A 640 68.16 -20.11 -45.86
CA ALA A 640 66.96 -19.83 -46.63
C ALA A 640 66.42 -18.42 -46.34
N GLY A 641 66.38 -18.01 -45.07
CA GLY A 641 65.97 -16.66 -44.65
C GLY A 641 66.87 -15.57 -45.24
N VAL A 642 68.19 -15.73 -45.15
CA VAL A 642 69.17 -14.80 -45.76
C VAL A 642 69.03 -14.78 -47.27
N SER A 643 68.86 -15.93 -47.91
CA SER A 643 68.66 -16.03 -49.36
C SER A 643 67.39 -15.30 -49.79
N VAL A 644 66.28 -15.48 -49.06
CA VAL A 644 65.03 -14.77 -49.31
C VAL A 644 65.20 -13.26 -49.10
N ILE A 645 65.86 -12.83 -48.02
CA ILE A 645 66.15 -11.42 -47.78
C ILE A 645 67.03 -10.84 -48.90
N VAL A 646 68.07 -11.54 -49.34
CA VAL A 646 68.94 -11.13 -50.44
C VAL A 646 68.17 -11.05 -51.76
N ILE A 647 67.33 -12.04 -52.07
CA ILE A 647 66.45 -12.02 -53.24
C ILE A 647 65.50 -10.83 -53.18
N LEU A 648 64.87 -10.58 -52.02
CA LEU A 648 64.00 -9.42 -51.82
C LEU A 648 64.78 -8.11 -51.96
N LEU A 649 66.02 -8.03 -51.45
CA LEU A 649 66.89 -6.87 -51.61
C LEU A 649 67.35 -6.67 -53.06
N ILE A 650 67.56 -7.74 -53.84
CA ILE A 650 67.87 -7.64 -55.28
C ILE A 650 66.64 -7.17 -56.06
N ILE A 651 65.46 -7.71 -55.74
CA ILE A 651 64.19 -7.37 -56.41
C ILE A 651 63.73 -5.94 -56.08
N PHE A 652 63.87 -5.51 -54.81
CA PHE A 652 63.31 -4.25 -54.33
C PHE A 652 64.35 -3.17 -53.98
N GLY A 653 65.63 -3.52 -53.81
CA GLY A 653 66.66 -2.66 -53.21
C GLY A 653 67.77 -2.16 -54.13
N GLY A 654 67.90 -2.67 -55.37
CA GLY A 654 68.93 -2.25 -56.34
C GLY A 654 70.36 -2.63 -55.91
N LEU A 655 71.13 -3.28 -56.79
CA LEU A 655 72.56 -3.49 -56.59
C LEU A 655 73.26 -2.14 -56.42
N ILE A 656 74.02 -1.95 -55.33
CA ILE A 656 75.10 -0.96 -55.31
C ILE A 656 76.26 -1.52 -56.12
#